data_AF-A0A2A2K0J1-F1
#
_entry.id   AF-A0A2A2K0J1-F1
#
_cell.length_a   1.000
_cell.length_b   1.000
_cell.length_c   1.000
_cell.angle_alpha   90.00
_cell.angle_beta   90.00
_cell.angle_gamma   90.00
#
_symmetry.space_group_name_H-M   'P 1'
#
loop_
_entity.id
_entity.type
_entity.pdbx_description
1 polymer ?
#
loop_
_entity_poly.entity_id
_entity_poly.type
_entity_poly.pdbx_seq_one_letter_code
_entity_poly.pdbx_strand_id
1 'polypeptide(L)'
;MDVSWWSSVAQLSTSLAGQNARPICDRLNGLSPGQSKICNVFEDHMPAVGVGAKNAIQECQYRFKSHRWNCSTPYNSGIVGPVHKLGTKEAAFTYAILSAGVMHEVGRRCRQGLLNTCGCADEPKERDVGDKYAWGGCGDNVDYGYKFSRDFIDVREKERDPKRDHDQGRSLMNRRNNEAGRRIIKKNMVKTCKCHGVSGACNLQTCWMQLPKMANISRILAKKYENALRVQISSRGNLQLVASDQIGRKRRNRAVPTDLVYLDDSPDYCIQNRAMGTIGTEGRICVRGSDGPEGCDSLCCGRGYNTYTITTTEKKLIQNGQLEIIGGGWTQSDEATAHYVDFIDQMTLGLRTLSDNFGECGKPQASWQIDPFGHSKEMASLFSQMGFTSTTFARQHYLEKQARQNNQSMEMIWNASDDLKTSLFTGALYNHYVAPEGFCFDIRCATVDPFIDNPNMPGNNVDQKIDAFLKKVYEQKKITRTTHMMMLMGDDFNYMQASMWFTNLDKLIQYTNAKKVNVTVFYSTPACYYKAIQDAAQQQKITWPTKDDDFFPYASNVHAYWAGYFTSRPAFKGMIRVASGLLQLSKSLVVMGSLAGDNLNALQIAKMASALVQHHDSVTGTARQDVTYDYQQRLHKGMSQAQTLISNYLGRVQSGPNATNPGNVSVSLCYLANETVCEAIVNVASFQITVFNTRAQWANETIRIPYYSSRANVKGSNGTAVTKDLLRSFNITTMLSRNYAPYELHIAVQIPPLGFTTYTIDNSMSSPETEPEKPVTSVDATSVVMENQYFKLIFDENYVLTQYFDKVANKMHSLTQQFSYYIGMDCSGSSSDNTLQASGAYAFRPNGSEIAIGKPTAHAFVNGTLVQEMRQQYGDWIYQTIRLRSDANYVEFDWVIGPIPTGAQVSKEVITRYISDIANNDIFYTDSTGRQMMKRRRNFAATYQYSNDEPVAGNYYPLTNRICINDATTQMTVLTDRAESGTAGNSTIEILLHRRLFYDDNFGLGEALNEPGKDGKGLVVRGSHYLILGDMKKAASIHRPLAVKLFHKPVVAFTKSGTNMQNLGQYSGLTAELPDNVHLLTLESWTNNSVLMRLEHIYQGSEDDQKSQNVTVDFGKLFASFNIVSVNELMLAANRNATTSKLSGTSVTLSPMQIRTFELVLAEQPTNSTSTPTKPPIQPTSPGFSERLLKLNVISAVIVLLFCILDL
;
A
#
# COMPACT_ATOMS: atom_id res chain seq x y z
N MET A 1 42.35 -3.31 37.87
CA MET A 1 41.51 -4.31 37.16
C MET A 1 40.91 -3.66 35.93
N ASP A 2 41.17 -4.25 34.76
CA ASP A 2 41.17 -3.52 33.50
C ASP A 2 39.78 -3.35 32.86
N VAL A 3 39.51 -2.12 32.40
CA VAL A 3 38.22 -1.63 31.85
C VAL A 3 38.00 -2.16 30.42
N SER A 4 39.02 -2.78 29.84
CA SER A 4 39.20 -3.11 28.43
C SER A 4 38.45 -4.35 27.91
N TRP A 5 38.07 -5.33 28.76
CA TRP A 5 37.47 -6.61 28.31
C TRP A 5 36.22 -6.49 27.43
N TRP A 6 35.26 -5.63 27.81
CA TRP A 6 34.01 -5.48 27.04
C TRP A 6 34.27 -4.88 25.65
N SER A 7 35.23 -3.95 25.56
CA SER A 7 35.68 -3.40 24.28
C SER A 7 36.47 -4.41 23.46
N SER A 8 37.34 -5.24 24.04
CA SER A 8 38.10 -6.24 23.26
C SER A 8 37.18 -7.28 22.63
N VAL A 9 36.16 -7.73 23.39
CA VAL A 9 35.18 -8.72 22.91
C VAL A 9 34.26 -8.12 21.85
N ALA A 10 33.84 -6.85 21.97
CA ALA A 10 33.07 -6.17 20.92
C ALA A 10 33.92 -5.80 19.70
N GLN A 11 35.21 -5.46 19.89
CA GLN A 11 36.18 -5.15 18.82
C GLN A 11 36.57 -6.37 17.97
N LEU A 12 36.34 -7.61 18.47
CA LEU A 12 36.41 -8.83 17.65
C LEU A 12 35.46 -8.79 16.44
N SER A 13 34.39 -7.97 16.48
CA SER A 13 33.51 -7.77 15.33
C SER A 13 34.09 -6.85 14.24
N THR A 14 35.05 -5.99 14.59
CA THR A 14 35.66 -5.00 13.68
C THR A 14 37.05 -5.42 13.16
N SER A 15 37.81 -6.25 13.89
CA SER A 15 39.19 -6.61 13.50
C SER A 15 39.31 -7.81 12.55
N LEU A 16 38.23 -8.53 12.23
CA LEU A 16 38.28 -9.80 11.49
C LEU A 16 37.63 -9.73 10.08
N ALA A 17 37.43 -8.54 9.53
CA ALA A 17 37.00 -8.35 8.13
C ALA A 17 38.12 -8.58 7.09
N GLY A 18 39.32 -9.02 7.51
CA GLY A 18 40.47 -9.30 6.64
C GLY A 18 41.17 -10.63 6.98
N GLN A 19 41.71 -11.30 5.97
CA GLN A 19 42.11 -12.73 5.91
C GLN A 19 43.28 -13.22 6.81
N ASN A 20 43.61 -12.60 7.96
CA ASN A 20 44.68 -13.11 8.85
C ASN A 20 44.33 -13.02 10.35
N ALA A 21 43.69 -14.07 10.91
CA ALA A 21 43.21 -14.12 12.30
C ALA A 21 44.27 -14.50 13.37
N ARG A 22 45.33 -15.24 12.99
CA ARG A 22 46.31 -15.81 13.94
C ARG A 22 47.12 -14.83 14.80
N PRO A 23 47.52 -13.61 14.36
CA PRO A 23 48.29 -12.71 15.23
C PRO A 23 47.42 -11.78 16.10
N ILE A 24 46.09 -11.99 16.18
CA ILE A 24 45.14 -11.00 16.74
C ILE A 24 44.77 -11.29 18.20
N CYS A 25 44.54 -12.55 18.59
CA CYS A 25 44.07 -12.90 19.94
C CYS A 25 45.02 -12.44 21.07
N ASP A 26 46.33 -12.52 20.86
CA ASP A 26 47.34 -12.06 21.83
C ASP A 26 47.57 -10.53 21.80
N ARG A 27 47.08 -9.85 20.75
CA ARG A 27 47.16 -8.37 20.60
C ARG A 27 45.90 -7.64 21.08
N LEU A 28 44.84 -8.36 21.41
CA LEU A 28 43.60 -7.78 21.93
C LEU A 28 43.78 -7.37 23.40
N ASN A 29 43.95 -6.07 23.63
CA ASN A 29 44.00 -5.49 24.97
C ASN A 29 42.68 -5.77 25.72
N GLY A 30 42.69 -6.67 26.71
CA GLY A 30 41.60 -6.88 27.67
C GLY A 30 41.07 -8.32 27.83
N LEU A 31 41.52 -9.29 27.02
CA LEU A 31 41.27 -10.72 27.29
C LEU A 31 42.06 -11.18 28.53
N SER A 32 41.47 -12.03 29.39
CA SER A 32 42.24 -12.70 30.44
C SER A 32 43.17 -13.77 29.85
N PRO A 33 44.27 -14.16 30.52
CA PRO A 33 45.16 -15.22 30.05
C PRO A 33 44.45 -16.52 29.60
N GLY A 34 43.40 -16.95 30.30
CA GLY A 34 42.60 -18.11 29.88
C GLY A 34 41.64 -17.80 28.73
N GLN A 35 41.14 -16.58 28.59
CA GLN A 35 40.35 -16.16 27.43
C GLN A 35 41.19 -16.08 26.15
N SER A 36 42.43 -15.57 26.24
CA SER A 36 43.38 -15.58 25.13
C SER A 36 43.69 -17.02 24.67
N LYS A 37 43.88 -17.94 25.62
CA LYS A 37 44.05 -19.38 25.29
C LYS A 37 42.84 -19.95 24.55
N ILE A 38 41.62 -19.65 24.98
CA ILE A 38 40.40 -20.12 24.30
C ILE A 38 40.24 -19.43 22.93
N CYS A 39 40.57 -18.14 22.82
CA CYS A 39 40.57 -17.38 21.56
C CYS A 39 41.49 -18.02 20.52
N ASN A 40 42.73 -18.34 20.91
CA ASN A 40 43.72 -19.01 20.05
C ASN A 40 43.30 -20.42 19.61
N VAL A 41 42.50 -21.12 20.42
CA VAL A 41 42.00 -22.47 20.09
C VAL A 41 40.74 -22.41 19.21
N PHE A 42 39.87 -21.41 19.42
CA PHE A 42 38.58 -21.27 18.74
C PHE A 42 38.51 -19.96 17.94
N GLU A 43 39.52 -19.69 17.11
CA GLU A 43 39.65 -18.43 16.35
C GLU A 43 38.42 -18.14 15.48
N ASP A 44 37.86 -19.17 14.84
CA ASP A 44 36.66 -19.10 14.00
C ASP A 44 35.39 -18.71 14.76
N HIS A 45 35.37 -18.85 16.09
CA HIS A 45 34.24 -18.47 16.95
C HIS A 45 34.25 -16.98 17.31
N MET A 46 35.40 -16.32 17.22
CA MET A 46 35.56 -14.95 17.72
C MET A 46 34.68 -13.91 17.00
N PRO A 47 34.42 -14.00 15.68
CA PRO A 47 33.41 -13.15 15.04
C PRO A 47 32.01 -13.34 15.63
N ALA A 48 31.62 -14.57 15.95
CA ALA A 48 30.33 -14.90 16.57
C ALA A 48 30.24 -14.31 17.98
N VAL A 49 31.34 -14.39 18.75
CA VAL A 49 31.46 -13.78 20.07
C VAL A 49 31.28 -12.26 19.99
N GLY A 50 31.95 -11.59 19.03
CA GLY A 50 31.87 -10.15 18.86
C GLY A 50 30.48 -9.66 18.43
N VAL A 51 29.84 -10.37 17.49
CA VAL A 51 28.46 -10.08 17.08
C VAL A 51 27.48 -10.31 18.23
N GLY A 52 27.61 -11.42 18.96
CA GLY A 52 26.78 -11.73 20.12
C GLY A 52 26.87 -10.68 21.22
N ALA A 53 28.08 -10.19 21.50
CA ALA A 53 28.31 -9.10 22.46
C ALA A 53 27.71 -7.76 21.99
N LYS A 54 27.89 -7.41 20.71
CA LYS A 54 27.31 -6.19 20.12
C LYS A 54 25.78 -6.19 20.20
N ASN A 55 25.14 -7.30 19.81
CA ASN A 55 23.69 -7.44 19.88
C ASN A 55 23.18 -7.34 21.32
N ALA A 56 23.90 -7.92 22.30
CA ALA A 56 23.55 -7.82 23.71
C ALA A 56 23.59 -6.36 24.22
N ILE A 57 24.57 -5.57 23.81
CA ILE A 57 24.69 -4.15 24.17
C ILE A 57 23.56 -3.32 23.55
N GLN A 58 23.28 -3.51 22.26
CA GLN A 58 22.21 -2.80 21.57
C GLN A 58 20.85 -3.07 22.22
N GLU A 59 20.59 -4.32 22.58
CA GLU A 59 19.38 -4.70 23.30
C GLU A 59 19.33 -4.10 24.72
N CYS A 60 20.45 -4.05 25.43
CA CYS A 60 20.55 -3.39 26.74
C CYS A 60 20.21 -1.89 26.64
N GLN A 61 20.82 -1.18 25.70
CA GLN A 61 20.58 0.23 25.43
C GLN A 61 19.11 0.48 25.02
N TYR A 62 18.56 -0.36 24.14
CA TYR A 62 17.18 -0.26 23.70
C TYR A 62 16.19 -0.45 24.87
N ARG A 63 16.42 -1.45 25.74
CA ARG A 63 15.53 -1.76 26.87
C ARG A 63 15.58 -0.70 27.96
N PHE A 64 16.76 -0.17 28.26
CA PHE A 64 16.95 0.78 29.34
C PHE A 64 16.98 2.24 28.89
N LYS A 65 16.74 2.56 27.60
CA LYS A 65 16.79 3.93 27.06
C LYS A 65 16.01 4.98 27.85
N SER A 66 14.93 4.58 28.52
CA SER A 66 14.06 5.45 29.32
C SER A 66 14.30 5.37 30.83
N HIS A 67 15.27 4.58 31.30
CA HIS A 67 15.60 4.46 32.73
C HIS A 67 16.75 5.39 33.11
N ARG A 68 16.87 5.78 34.39
CA ARG A 68 17.99 6.62 34.90
C ARG A 68 19.35 6.05 34.50
N TRP A 69 19.55 4.75 34.68
CA TRP A 69 20.61 4.01 34.00
C TRP A 69 20.10 3.51 32.66
N ASN A 70 20.71 3.95 31.56
CA ASN A 70 20.31 3.63 30.19
C ASN A 70 21.28 2.72 29.45
N CYS A 71 22.10 1.95 30.18
CA CYS A 71 23.15 1.12 29.60
C CYS A 71 24.13 1.92 28.72
N SER A 72 24.37 3.20 29.08
CA SER A 72 25.25 4.11 28.35
C SER A 72 26.70 3.63 28.34
N THR A 73 27.41 3.97 27.27
CA THR A 73 28.87 3.86 27.17
C THR A 73 29.50 5.24 27.38
N PRO A 74 30.03 5.56 28.57
CA PRO A 74 30.55 6.90 28.85
C PRO A 74 31.71 7.26 27.89
N TYR A 75 31.74 8.51 27.41
CA TYR A 75 32.85 9.10 26.65
C TYR A 75 33.21 8.42 25.32
N ASN A 76 32.23 7.83 24.61
CA ASN A 76 32.44 7.09 23.36
C ASN A 76 33.51 5.99 23.45
N SER A 77 33.77 5.49 24.66
CA SER A 77 34.78 4.46 24.91
C SER A 77 34.43 3.10 24.32
N GLY A 78 33.18 2.91 23.84
CA GLY A 78 32.65 1.60 23.43
C GLY A 78 32.43 0.63 24.59
N ILE A 79 32.56 1.10 25.84
CA ILE A 79 32.51 0.28 27.06
C ILE A 79 31.28 0.69 27.88
N VAL A 80 30.43 -0.27 28.30
CA VAL A 80 29.26 -0.01 29.17
C VAL A 80 29.72 0.33 30.60
N GLY A 81 30.27 1.53 30.77
CA GLY A 81 30.73 2.12 32.03
C GLY A 81 31.69 1.24 32.87
N PRO A 82 32.11 1.73 34.05
CA PRO A 82 32.78 0.93 35.06
C PRO A 82 31.77 0.06 35.85
N VAL A 83 30.55 -0.16 35.35
CA VAL A 83 29.50 -0.99 36.00
C VAL A 83 30.03 -2.37 36.35
N HIS A 84 30.92 -2.92 35.54
CA HIS A 84 31.55 -4.21 35.80
C HIS A 84 32.48 -4.22 37.01
N LYS A 85 32.94 -3.06 37.49
CA LYS A 85 33.72 -2.88 38.74
C LYS A 85 32.84 -2.92 40.00
N LEU A 86 31.52 -2.81 39.84
CA LEU A 86 30.55 -2.76 40.92
C LEU A 86 29.82 -4.09 41.06
N GLY A 87 29.25 -4.36 42.23
CA GLY A 87 28.37 -5.48 42.49
C GLY A 87 26.88 -5.15 42.37
N THR A 88 26.45 -4.30 41.43
CA THR A 88 25.08 -3.74 41.39
C THR A 88 24.10 -4.52 40.49
N LYS A 89 22.81 -4.14 40.50
CA LYS A 89 21.78 -4.74 39.63
C LYS A 89 22.10 -4.57 38.14
N GLU A 90 22.69 -3.44 37.78
CA GLU A 90 23.11 -3.10 36.41
C GLU A 90 24.25 -4.02 35.95
N ALA A 91 25.20 -4.30 36.84
CA ALA A 91 26.24 -5.31 36.61
C ALA A 91 25.60 -6.69 36.41
N ALA A 92 24.64 -7.06 37.25
CA ALA A 92 23.94 -8.33 37.14
C ALA A 92 23.25 -8.52 35.78
N PHE A 93 22.55 -7.51 35.28
CA PHE A 93 21.89 -7.57 33.97
C PHE A 93 22.91 -7.65 32.83
N THR A 94 23.95 -6.80 32.84
CA THR A 94 24.95 -6.76 31.76
C THR A 94 25.71 -8.07 31.62
N TYR A 95 26.12 -8.70 32.72
CA TYR A 95 26.75 -10.03 32.70
C TYR A 95 25.80 -11.10 32.14
N ALA A 96 24.51 -11.06 32.51
CA ALA A 96 23.51 -12.01 32.02
C ALA A 96 23.17 -11.84 30.53
N ILE A 97 22.98 -10.62 30.03
CA ILE A 97 22.65 -10.38 28.62
C ILE A 97 23.85 -10.67 27.71
N LEU A 98 25.09 -10.44 28.19
CA LEU A 98 26.30 -10.75 27.44
C LEU A 98 26.50 -12.26 27.29
N SER A 99 26.43 -13.01 28.39
CA SER A 99 26.56 -14.48 28.34
C SER A 99 25.49 -15.10 27.45
N ALA A 100 24.28 -14.54 27.49
CA ALA A 100 23.16 -14.89 26.64
C ALA A 100 23.44 -14.56 25.16
N GLY A 101 23.92 -13.35 24.85
CA GLY A 101 24.22 -12.92 23.47
C GLY A 101 25.30 -13.77 22.81
N VAL A 102 26.38 -14.08 23.53
CA VAL A 102 27.45 -14.96 23.02
C VAL A 102 26.94 -16.40 22.82
N MET A 103 26.19 -16.93 23.78
CA MET A 103 25.56 -18.26 23.64
C MET A 103 24.61 -18.32 22.43
N HIS A 104 23.82 -17.25 22.23
CA HIS A 104 22.84 -17.14 21.16
C HIS A 104 23.50 -17.16 19.78
N GLU A 105 24.48 -16.29 19.55
CA GLU A 105 25.11 -16.17 18.23
C GLU A 105 25.96 -17.39 17.88
N VAL A 106 26.70 -17.96 18.86
CA VAL A 106 27.48 -19.19 18.64
C VAL A 106 26.56 -20.36 18.30
N GLY A 107 25.48 -20.58 19.06
CA GLY A 107 24.53 -21.68 18.80
C GLY A 107 23.84 -21.56 17.44
N ARG A 108 23.53 -20.33 17.01
CA ARG A 108 22.95 -20.05 15.68
C ARG A 108 23.95 -20.34 14.55
N ARG A 109 25.22 -19.94 14.70
CA ARG A 109 26.24 -20.16 13.66
C ARG A 109 26.64 -21.63 13.51
N CYS A 110 26.58 -22.42 14.57
CA CYS A 110 26.71 -23.88 14.49
C CYS A 110 25.69 -24.49 13.52
N ARG A 111 24.42 -24.07 13.60
CA ARG A 111 23.37 -24.53 12.68
C ARG A 111 23.63 -24.10 11.24
N GLN A 112 24.21 -22.92 11.04
CA GLN A 112 24.54 -22.39 9.71
C GLN A 112 25.76 -23.07 9.08
N GLY A 113 26.47 -23.94 9.81
CA GLY A 113 27.72 -24.55 9.34
C GLY A 113 28.88 -23.55 9.21
N LEU A 114 28.81 -22.42 9.93
CA LEU A 114 29.81 -21.35 9.85
C LEU A 114 30.94 -21.51 10.89
N LEU A 115 30.89 -22.55 11.72
CA LEU A 115 31.89 -22.86 12.75
C LEU A 115 32.36 -24.29 12.54
N ASN A 116 33.67 -24.53 12.60
CA ASN A 116 34.25 -25.81 12.19
C ASN A 116 34.09 -26.92 13.24
N THR A 117 33.79 -26.57 14.49
CA THR A 117 33.79 -27.51 15.62
C THR A 117 32.39 -27.86 16.13
N CYS A 118 31.33 -27.38 15.47
CA CYS A 118 29.94 -27.70 15.82
C CYS A 118 29.04 -27.75 14.59
N GLY A 119 27.99 -28.57 14.67
CA GLY A 119 26.94 -28.66 13.65
C GLY A 119 25.55 -28.41 14.24
N CYS A 120 24.53 -28.94 13.56
CA CYS A 120 23.14 -28.92 14.04
C CYS A 120 23.01 -29.50 15.46
N ALA A 121 21.97 -29.10 16.18
CA ALA A 121 21.68 -29.65 17.51
C ALA A 121 21.29 -31.14 17.44
N ASP A 122 21.92 -31.97 18.28
CA ASP A 122 21.53 -33.36 18.50
C ASP A 122 20.40 -33.43 19.54
N GLU A 123 19.16 -33.18 19.12
CA GLU A 123 18.01 -33.18 20.02
C GLU A 123 17.11 -34.42 19.86
N PRO A 124 16.82 -35.16 20.95
CA PRO A 124 15.89 -36.27 20.91
C PRO A 124 14.46 -35.78 20.63
N LYS A 125 13.72 -36.55 19.82
CA LYS A 125 12.30 -36.31 19.48
C LYS A 125 11.48 -36.12 20.76
N GLU A 126 10.76 -34.99 20.88
CA GLU A 126 9.78 -34.79 21.97
C GLU A 126 8.71 -35.90 21.93
N ARG A 127 8.33 -36.43 23.11
CA ARG A 127 7.41 -37.57 23.24
C ARG A 127 5.98 -37.30 22.76
N ASP A 128 5.62 -36.04 22.48
CA ASP A 128 4.25 -35.60 22.15
C ASP A 128 4.09 -35.16 20.68
N VAL A 129 4.95 -35.69 19.81
CA VAL A 129 4.95 -35.41 18.38
C VAL A 129 4.05 -36.45 17.71
N GLY A 130 2.76 -36.11 17.56
CA GLY A 130 1.75 -36.96 16.90
C GLY A 130 2.16 -37.52 15.53
N ASP A 131 1.50 -38.58 15.07
CA ASP A 131 1.95 -39.43 13.96
C ASP A 131 2.12 -38.73 12.58
N LYS A 132 1.74 -37.45 12.44
CA LYS A 132 1.87 -36.64 11.21
C LYS A 132 3.14 -35.78 11.11
N TYR A 133 4.01 -35.78 12.12
CA TYR A 133 5.17 -34.88 12.18
C TYR A 133 6.51 -35.62 12.01
N ALA A 134 7.40 -35.07 11.19
CA ALA A 134 8.79 -35.51 11.11
C ALA A 134 9.67 -34.59 11.99
N TRP A 135 10.27 -35.15 13.05
CA TRP A 135 11.32 -34.48 13.81
C TRP A 135 12.65 -34.70 13.10
N GLY A 136 13.30 -33.64 12.64
CA GLY A 136 14.53 -33.80 11.84
C GLY A 136 15.05 -32.56 11.12
N GLY A 137 14.64 -31.35 11.52
CA GLY A 137 15.27 -30.13 11.01
C GLY A 137 16.59 -29.82 11.72
N CYS A 138 17.52 -29.16 11.03
CA CYS A 138 18.76 -28.66 11.64
C CYS A 138 18.43 -27.52 12.62
N GLY A 139 18.34 -27.85 13.91
CA GLY A 139 18.07 -26.90 15.01
C GLY A 139 19.30 -26.09 15.43
N ASP A 140 19.07 -24.97 16.12
CA ASP A 140 20.15 -24.16 16.69
C ASP A 140 20.84 -24.91 17.83
N ASN A 141 22.18 -25.00 17.82
CA ASN A 141 22.94 -25.80 18.79
C ASN A 141 23.09 -25.09 20.14
N VAL A 142 22.00 -25.10 20.91
CA VAL A 142 21.89 -24.43 22.20
C VAL A 142 22.90 -24.95 23.23
N ASP A 143 23.18 -26.25 23.23
CA ASP A 143 24.09 -26.88 24.19
C ASP A 143 25.56 -26.56 23.92
N TYR A 144 25.95 -26.55 22.64
CA TYR A 144 27.29 -26.09 22.26
C TYR A 144 27.47 -24.61 22.60
N GLY A 145 26.51 -23.75 22.21
CA GLY A 145 26.54 -22.33 22.54
C GLY A 145 26.60 -22.09 24.06
N TYR A 146 25.88 -22.90 24.84
CA TYR A 146 25.90 -22.84 26.31
C TYR A 146 27.30 -23.17 26.86
N LYS A 147 27.88 -24.29 26.41
CA LYS A 147 29.20 -24.75 26.86
C LYS A 147 30.28 -23.74 26.49
N PHE A 148 30.28 -23.28 25.25
CA PHE A 148 31.23 -22.29 24.76
C PHE A 148 31.12 -20.97 25.55
N SER A 149 29.92 -20.41 25.71
CA SER A 149 29.71 -19.17 26.49
C SER A 149 30.14 -19.35 27.95
N ARG A 150 29.88 -20.50 28.57
CA ARG A 150 30.35 -20.79 29.93
C ARG A 150 31.88 -20.84 30.01
N ASP A 151 32.52 -21.52 29.08
CA ASP A 151 33.96 -21.75 29.12
C ASP A 151 34.72 -20.46 28.75
N PHE A 152 34.22 -19.66 27.81
CA PHE A 152 34.84 -18.41 27.39
C PHE A 152 34.52 -17.22 28.32
N ILE A 153 33.27 -17.02 28.73
CA ILE A 153 32.87 -15.85 29.55
C ILE A 153 33.24 -16.04 31.02
N ASP A 154 33.14 -17.26 31.57
CA ASP A 154 33.35 -17.46 33.00
C ASP A 154 34.83 -17.69 33.38
N VAL A 155 35.73 -18.02 32.44
CA VAL A 155 37.14 -18.36 32.76
C VAL A 155 37.88 -17.19 33.42
N ARG A 156 37.61 -15.95 33.00
CA ARG A 156 38.16 -14.74 33.63
C ARG A 156 37.82 -14.63 35.11
N GLU A 157 36.60 -15.00 35.48
CA GLU A 157 36.14 -14.95 36.87
C GLU A 157 36.70 -16.13 37.69
N LYS A 158 37.28 -17.16 37.04
CA LYS A 158 37.93 -18.33 37.67
C LYS A 158 39.45 -18.22 37.75
N GLU A 159 40.09 -17.45 36.87
CA GLU A 159 41.56 -17.30 36.82
C GLU A 159 42.14 -16.51 38.00
N ARG A 160 41.31 -15.67 38.63
CA ARG A 160 41.66 -15.02 39.89
C ARG A 160 41.09 -15.84 41.02
N ASP A 161 41.93 -16.20 42.00
CA ASP A 161 41.53 -16.83 43.25
C ASP A 161 41.54 -15.80 44.41
N PRO A 162 40.53 -14.91 44.50
CA PRO A 162 40.45 -13.94 45.57
C PRO A 162 40.18 -14.64 46.92
N LYS A 163 41.09 -14.46 47.88
CA LYS A 163 40.96 -15.00 49.24
C LYS A 163 39.87 -14.26 50.03
N ARG A 164 38.68 -14.85 50.18
CA ARG A 164 37.64 -14.50 51.20
C ARG A 164 37.35 -13.00 51.40
N ASP A 165 37.31 -12.23 50.31
CA ASP A 165 37.06 -10.78 50.32
C ASP A 165 35.87 -10.41 49.41
N HIS A 166 35.44 -9.14 49.40
CA HIS A 166 34.36 -8.59 48.57
C HIS A 166 34.52 -8.95 47.08
N ASP A 167 35.76 -8.98 46.58
CA ASP A 167 36.11 -9.42 45.22
C ASP A 167 35.74 -10.90 44.94
N GLN A 168 35.81 -11.78 45.95
CA GLN A 168 35.33 -13.16 45.83
C GLN A 168 33.82 -13.21 45.68
N GLY A 169 33.09 -12.39 46.44
CA GLY A 169 31.65 -12.25 46.30
C GLY A 169 31.26 -11.79 44.91
N ARG A 170 31.96 -10.79 44.37
CA ARG A 170 31.69 -10.24 43.04
C ARG A 170 31.97 -11.23 41.92
N SER A 171 33.06 -12.00 41.98
CA SER A 171 33.31 -13.10 41.02
C SER A 171 32.19 -14.15 41.05
N LEU A 172 31.75 -14.56 42.25
CA LEU A 172 30.64 -15.51 42.40
C LEU A 172 29.31 -14.93 41.86
N MET A 173 29.05 -13.65 42.08
CA MET A 173 27.87 -12.93 41.59
C MET A 173 27.88 -12.89 40.06
N ASN A 174 29.00 -12.51 39.43
CA ASN A 174 29.15 -12.45 37.98
C ASN A 174 28.89 -13.81 37.35
N ARG A 175 29.53 -14.87 37.86
CA ARG A 175 29.31 -16.25 37.38
C ARG A 175 27.86 -16.69 37.55
N ARG A 176 27.19 -16.27 38.62
CA ARG A 176 25.78 -16.57 38.85
C ARG A 176 24.88 -15.90 37.82
N ASN A 177 25.13 -14.63 37.50
CA ASN A 177 24.35 -13.88 36.52
C ASN A 177 24.63 -14.34 35.08
N ASN A 178 25.88 -14.67 34.75
CA ASN A 178 26.24 -15.32 33.49
C ASN A 178 25.43 -16.61 33.28
N GLU A 179 25.35 -17.44 34.32
CA GLU A 179 24.59 -18.68 34.32
C GLU A 179 23.08 -18.44 34.16
N ALA A 180 22.53 -17.40 34.79
CA ALA A 180 21.14 -17.03 34.64
C ALA A 180 20.78 -16.65 33.20
N GLY A 181 21.63 -15.86 32.53
CA GLY A 181 21.49 -15.50 31.12
C GLY A 181 21.41 -16.72 30.20
N ARG A 182 22.38 -17.64 30.33
CA ARG A 182 22.43 -18.87 29.53
C ARG A 182 21.24 -19.79 29.78
N ARG A 183 20.83 -19.97 31.04
CA ARG A 183 19.67 -20.80 31.41
C ARG A 183 18.35 -20.22 30.92
N ILE A 184 18.22 -18.91 30.86
CA ILE A 184 17.02 -18.25 30.33
C ILE A 184 16.87 -18.56 28.84
N ILE A 185 17.94 -18.53 28.04
CA ILE A 185 17.88 -18.97 26.64
C ILE A 185 17.45 -20.43 26.54
N LYS A 186 18.15 -21.32 27.26
CA LYS A 186 17.88 -22.77 27.19
C LYS A 186 16.43 -23.13 27.57
N LYS A 187 15.82 -22.41 28.51
CA LYS A 187 14.41 -22.61 28.92
C LYS A 187 13.37 -22.02 27.97
N ASN A 188 13.77 -21.12 27.07
CA ASN A 188 12.86 -20.40 26.18
C ASN A 188 13.14 -20.71 24.70
N MET A 189 13.74 -21.88 24.41
CA MET A 189 13.84 -22.40 23.05
C MET A 189 12.44 -22.55 22.46
N VAL A 190 12.28 -22.18 21.19
CA VAL A 190 10.99 -22.15 20.51
C VAL A 190 10.95 -23.27 19.47
N LYS A 191 9.94 -24.14 19.57
CA LYS A 191 9.65 -25.11 18.52
C LYS A 191 9.20 -24.36 17.27
N THR A 192 9.99 -24.48 16.20
CA THR A 192 9.68 -23.89 14.90
C THR A 192 9.45 -25.01 13.91
N CYS A 193 8.38 -24.89 13.14
CA CYS A 193 7.97 -25.92 12.23
C CYS A 193 7.77 -25.34 10.83
N LYS A 194 8.34 -26.01 9.83
CA LYS A 194 8.14 -25.69 8.41
C LYS A 194 7.20 -26.70 7.79
N CYS A 195 6.16 -26.18 7.16
CA CYS A 195 5.23 -26.96 6.36
C CYS A 195 5.85 -27.25 4.99
N HIS A 196 5.82 -28.52 4.61
CA HIS A 196 6.21 -29.03 3.31
C HIS A 196 4.92 -29.51 2.61
N GLY A 197 4.64 -28.91 1.46
CA GLY A 197 3.50 -29.26 0.63
C GLY A 197 3.48 -28.39 -0.60
N VAL A 198 3.04 -28.97 -1.72
CA VAL A 198 2.76 -28.24 -2.95
C VAL A 198 1.43 -27.52 -2.73
N SER A 199 1.34 -26.22 -3.00
CA SER A 199 0.08 -25.45 -2.99
C SER A 199 -0.48 -25.01 -1.61
N GLY A 200 0.38 -24.76 -0.61
CA GLY A 200 -0.02 -24.10 0.65
C GLY A 200 -0.74 -24.98 1.68
N ALA A 201 -1.03 -26.25 1.37
CA ALA A 201 -1.49 -27.24 2.34
C ALA A 201 -0.29 -27.86 3.10
N CYS A 202 -0.32 -27.85 4.43
CA CYS A 202 0.75 -28.41 5.29
C CYS A 202 0.59 -29.93 5.46
N ASN A 203 0.96 -30.71 4.43
CA ASN A 203 0.79 -32.17 4.43
C ASN A 203 1.88 -32.90 5.24
N LEU A 204 3.10 -32.37 5.24
CA LEU A 204 4.20 -32.82 6.08
C LEU A 204 4.77 -31.61 6.82
N GLN A 205 4.99 -31.73 8.12
CA GLN A 205 5.59 -30.66 8.89
C GLN A 205 6.89 -31.14 9.52
N THR A 206 7.99 -30.45 9.20
CA THR A 206 9.29 -30.69 9.83
C THR A 206 9.50 -29.66 10.92
N CYS A 207 9.71 -30.12 12.14
CA CYS A 207 9.95 -29.26 13.30
C CYS A 207 11.38 -29.40 13.82
N TRP A 208 11.88 -28.31 14.41
CA TRP A 208 13.15 -28.25 15.14
C TRP A 208 13.08 -27.17 16.22
N MET A 209 13.97 -27.23 17.20
CA MET A 209 14.10 -26.15 18.18
C MET A 209 14.96 -25.01 17.63
N GLN A 210 14.49 -23.80 17.85
CA GLN A 210 15.15 -22.57 17.43
C GLN A 210 15.38 -21.67 18.65
N LEU A 211 16.53 -20.98 18.66
CA LEU A 211 16.83 -19.96 19.65
C LEU A 211 15.77 -18.84 19.58
N PRO A 212 15.26 -18.36 20.72
CA PRO A 212 14.33 -17.24 20.74
C PRO A 212 15.00 -15.96 20.20
N LYS A 213 14.21 -15.02 19.70
CA LYS A 213 14.73 -13.68 19.32
C LYS A 213 15.41 -13.02 20.53
N MET A 214 16.57 -12.40 20.32
CA MET A 214 17.33 -11.74 21.40
C MET A 214 16.50 -10.68 22.13
N ALA A 215 15.61 -9.97 21.42
CA ALA A 215 14.64 -9.06 22.00
C ALA A 215 13.70 -9.70 23.05
N ASN A 216 13.32 -10.97 22.89
CA ASN A 216 12.50 -11.67 23.87
C ASN A 216 13.32 -12.00 25.13
N ILE A 217 14.59 -12.40 24.94
CA ILE A 217 15.52 -12.68 26.04
C ILE A 217 15.83 -11.40 26.83
N SER A 218 16.09 -10.29 26.14
CA SER A 218 16.35 -8.99 26.78
C SER A 218 15.16 -8.54 27.62
N ARG A 219 13.92 -8.75 27.14
CA ARG A 219 12.70 -8.48 27.90
C ARG A 219 12.55 -9.35 29.15
N ILE A 220 12.86 -10.65 29.08
CA ILE A 220 12.79 -11.55 30.24
C ILE A 220 13.85 -11.14 31.28
N LEU A 221 15.07 -10.85 30.83
CA LEU A 221 16.15 -10.38 31.69
C LEU A 221 15.82 -9.03 32.33
N ALA A 222 15.12 -8.12 31.64
CA ALA A 222 14.74 -6.81 32.18
C ALA A 222 13.75 -6.97 33.35
N LYS A 223 12.76 -7.87 33.20
CA LYS A 223 11.85 -8.24 34.31
C LYS A 223 12.60 -8.87 35.49
N LYS A 224 13.65 -9.64 35.21
CA LYS A 224 14.53 -10.23 36.25
C LYS A 224 15.41 -9.17 36.92
N TYR A 225 15.79 -8.12 36.21
CA TYR A 225 16.53 -6.98 36.74
C TYR A 225 15.70 -6.16 37.73
N GLU A 226 14.44 -5.85 37.40
CA GLU A 226 13.50 -5.16 38.30
C GLU A 226 13.35 -5.90 39.63
N ASN A 227 13.36 -7.24 39.58
CA ASN A 227 13.17 -8.14 40.71
C ASN A 227 14.47 -8.81 41.20
N ALA A 228 15.65 -8.25 40.88
CA ALA A 228 16.94 -8.82 41.25
C ALA A 228 17.12 -8.87 42.78
N LEU A 229 17.88 -9.85 43.25
CA LEU A 229 18.00 -10.18 44.68
C LEU A 229 19.33 -9.77 45.29
N ARG A 230 19.30 -9.14 46.47
CA ARG A 230 20.52 -8.80 47.20
C ARG A 230 21.11 -10.02 47.89
N VAL A 231 22.40 -10.24 47.71
CA VAL A 231 23.17 -11.33 48.31
C VAL A 231 24.35 -10.79 49.13
N GLN A 232 24.87 -11.63 50.03
CA GLN A 232 26.07 -11.39 50.82
C GLN A 232 26.93 -12.67 50.85
N ILE A 233 28.22 -12.52 51.19
CA ILE A 233 29.13 -13.66 51.35
C ILE A 233 28.91 -14.28 52.73
N SER A 234 28.57 -15.57 52.79
CA SER A 234 28.49 -16.32 54.04
C SER A 234 29.88 -16.58 54.63
N SER A 235 29.96 -16.92 55.93
CA SER A 235 31.21 -17.32 56.60
C SER A 235 31.93 -18.50 55.93
N ARG A 236 31.21 -19.29 55.12
CA ARG A 236 31.75 -20.40 54.31
C ARG A 236 32.16 -20.00 52.89
N GLY A 237 32.17 -18.70 52.56
CA GLY A 237 32.58 -18.18 51.24
C GLY A 237 31.55 -18.33 50.12
N ASN A 238 30.29 -18.69 50.42
CA ASN A 238 29.22 -18.85 49.42
C ASN A 238 28.23 -17.67 49.45
N LEU A 239 27.59 -17.37 48.31
CA LEU A 239 26.52 -16.38 48.23
C LEU A 239 25.26 -16.84 49.00
N GLN A 240 24.73 -15.95 49.85
CA GLN A 240 23.50 -16.13 50.61
C GLN A 240 22.61 -14.89 50.48
N LEU A 241 21.29 -15.07 50.46
CA LEU A 241 20.33 -13.95 50.43
C LEU A 241 20.38 -13.14 51.73
N VAL A 242 20.27 -11.81 51.63
CA VAL A 242 20.13 -10.92 52.78
C VAL A 242 18.75 -11.10 53.42
N ALA A 243 18.65 -11.02 54.76
CA ALA A 243 17.44 -11.35 55.51
C ALA A 243 16.22 -10.47 55.14
N SER A 244 16.42 -9.20 54.77
CA SER A 244 15.37 -8.28 54.35
C SER A 244 14.66 -8.72 53.06
N ASP A 245 15.37 -9.36 52.14
CA ASP A 245 14.84 -9.83 50.84
C ASP A 245 14.11 -11.19 50.95
N GLN A 246 14.04 -11.77 52.15
CA GLN A 246 13.32 -13.02 52.42
C GLN A 246 11.84 -12.82 52.80
N ILE A 247 11.42 -11.57 53.06
CA ILE A 247 10.06 -11.25 53.53
C ILE A 247 9.07 -11.49 52.38
N GLY A 248 8.13 -12.42 52.57
CA GLY A 248 7.08 -12.76 51.60
C GLY A 248 7.39 -13.93 50.64
N ARG A 249 8.57 -14.54 50.69
CA ARG A 249 8.93 -15.72 49.86
C ARG A 249 9.10 -16.95 50.76
N LYS A 250 8.40 -18.07 50.47
CA LYS A 250 8.50 -19.34 51.22
C LYS A 250 9.97 -19.68 51.53
N ARG A 251 10.34 -19.79 52.82
CA ARG A 251 11.69 -20.09 53.39
C ARG A 251 12.72 -20.62 52.37
N ARG A 252 13.35 -19.74 51.59
CA ARG A 252 14.41 -20.09 50.64
C ARG A 252 15.68 -19.35 51.02
N ASN A 253 16.72 -20.09 51.38
CA ASN A 253 18.02 -19.53 51.76
C ASN A 253 18.93 -19.21 50.56
N ARG A 254 18.49 -19.52 49.32
CA ARG A 254 19.27 -19.35 48.07
C ARG A 254 18.37 -18.93 46.91
N ALA A 255 18.89 -18.04 46.04
CA ALA A 255 18.26 -17.67 44.78
C ALA A 255 18.15 -18.87 43.82
N VAL A 256 17.20 -18.90 42.89
CA VAL A 256 17.14 -19.97 41.86
C VAL A 256 18.08 -19.65 40.70
N PRO A 257 18.53 -20.65 39.90
CA PRO A 257 19.54 -20.45 38.86
C PRO A 257 19.23 -19.44 37.75
N THR A 258 17.98 -18.98 37.64
CA THR A 258 17.52 -17.98 36.65
C THR A 258 17.27 -16.61 37.26
N ASP A 259 17.57 -16.40 38.54
CA ASP A 259 17.45 -15.10 39.20
C ASP A 259 18.74 -14.31 39.06
N LEU A 260 18.61 -13.00 38.84
CA LEU A 260 19.72 -12.07 38.89
C LEU A 260 20.00 -11.69 40.34
N VAL A 261 21.28 -11.63 40.71
CA VAL A 261 21.73 -11.33 42.07
C VAL A 261 22.74 -10.20 42.09
N TYR A 262 22.74 -9.40 43.14
CA TYR A 262 23.64 -8.24 43.32
C TYR A 262 24.11 -8.09 44.77
N LEU A 263 25.25 -7.45 45.01
CA LEU A 263 25.88 -7.24 46.33
C LEU A 263 25.69 -5.80 46.84
N ASP A 264 25.91 -4.83 45.96
CA ASP A 264 26.05 -3.41 46.28
C ASP A 264 24.86 -2.60 45.77
N ASP A 265 24.54 -1.50 46.45
CA ASP A 265 23.48 -0.59 46.01
C ASP A 265 23.91 0.19 44.76
N SER A 266 22.95 0.45 43.86
CA SER A 266 23.20 1.17 42.61
C SER A 266 23.68 2.61 42.89
N PRO A 267 24.63 3.13 42.10
CA PRO A 267 25.06 4.52 42.23
C PRO A 267 23.93 5.48 41.84
N ASP A 268 24.06 6.75 42.25
CA ASP A 268 23.14 7.78 41.79
C ASP A 268 23.37 8.10 40.31
N TYR A 269 22.49 7.56 39.45
CA TYR A 269 22.52 7.81 38.00
C TYR A 269 21.93 9.17 37.62
N CYS A 270 21.37 9.93 38.56
CA CYS A 270 20.81 11.25 38.29
C CYS A 270 21.90 12.29 38.01
N ILE A 271 23.09 12.15 38.60
CA ILE A 271 24.20 13.12 38.52
C ILE A 271 25.37 12.50 37.76
N GLN A 272 26.03 13.29 36.92
CA GLN A 272 27.25 12.85 36.24
C GLN A 272 28.39 12.66 37.25
N ASN A 273 28.96 11.47 37.31
CA ASN A 273 30.11 11.15 38.14
C ASN A 273 31.12 10.32 37.34
N ARG A 274 32.26 10.92 36.99
CA ARG A 274 33.33 10.28 36.22
C ARG A 274 33.93 9.06 36.92
N ALA A 275 34.09 9.10 38.24
CA ALA A 275 34.68 8.01 39.01
C ALA A 275 33.76 6.78 39.09
N MET A 276 32.44 7.01 39.22
CA MET A 276 31.42 5.94 39.20
C MET A 276 30.92 5.62 37.78
N GLY A 277 31.38 6.39 36.79
CA GLY A 277 31.01 6.30 35.37
C GLY A 277 29.53 6.47 35.07
N THR A 278 28.85 7.31 35.84
CA THR A 278 27.49 7.77 35.55
C THR A 278 27.57 9.00 34.64
N ILE A 279 26.76 9.05 33.58
CA ILE A 279 26.67 10.20 32.68
C ILE A 279 25.65 11.26 33.15
N GLY A 280 24.90 10.96 34.22
CA GLY A 280 23.78 11.78 34.67
C GLY A 280 22.54 11.63 33.78
N THR A 281 21.43 12.25 34.20
CA THR A 281 20.20 12.32 33.40
C THR A 281 19.96 13.68 32.76
N GLU A 282 20.86 14.64 32.97
CA GLU A 282 20.80 15.98 32.37
C GLU A 282 20.84 15.90 30.83
N GLY A 283 19.98 16.68 30.17
CA GLY A 283 19.83 16.67 28.71
C GLY A 283 19.03 15.50 28.12
N ARG A 284 18.49 14.59 28.95
CA ARG A 284 17.66 13.47 28.45
C ARG A 284 16.20 13.86 28.26
N ILE A 285 15.61 13.33 27.20
CA ILE A 285 14.20 13.55 26.83
C ILE A 285 13.30 12.70 27.73
N CYS A 286 12.24 13.30 28.27
CA CYS A 286 11.24 12.67 29.13
C CYS A 286 9.81 12.98 28.66
N VAL A 287 8.84 12.19 29.11
CA VAL A 287 7.41 12.37 28.80
C VAL A 287 6.71 13.00 30.01
N ARG A 288 6.02 14.13 29.77
CA ARG A 288 5.23 14.81 30.81
C ARG A 288 3.99 13.98 31.16
N GLY A 289 3.76 13.74 32.45
CA GLY A 289 2.55 13.05 32.95
C GLY A 289 2.56 11.53 32.83
N SER A 290 3.69 10.91 32.51
CA SER A 290 3.83 9.44 32.61
C SER A 290 4.37 9.05 34.00
N ASP A 291 3.78 8.00 34.59
CA ASP A 291 4.24 7.38 35.84
C ASP A 291 5.35 6.34 35.62
N GLY A 292 5.71 6.07 34.36
CA GLY A 292 6.75 5.11 33.97
C GLY A 292 8.17 5.66 34.10
N PRO A 293 9.19 4.81 33.85
CA PRO A 293 10.60 5.23 33.86
C PRO A 293 10.88 6.44 32.95
N GLU A 294 10.19 6.57 31.83
CA GLU A 294 10.24 7.67 30.86
C GLU A 294 9.60 8.99 31.35
N GLY A 295 8.89 8.95 32.48
CA GLY A 295 8.27 10.12 33.09
C GLY A 295 9.30 11.17 33.49
N CYS A 296 8.95 12.45 33.30
CA CYS A 296 9.85 13.53 33.68
C CYS A 296 10.20 13.54 35.16
N ASP A 297 9.28 13.15 36.06
CA ASP A 297 9.58 13.06 37.49
C ASP A 297 10.62 11.98 37.81
N SER A 298 10.57 10.86 37.06
CA SER A 298 11.53 9.77 37.17
C SER A 298 12.90 10.15 36.60
N LEU A 299 12.97 10.61 35.34
CA LEU A 299 14.23 10.90 34.65
C LEU A 299 14.92 12.17 35.15
N CYS A 300 14.17 13.22 35.45
CA CYS A 300 14.74 14.49 35.93
C CYS A 300 15.06 14.47 37.43
N CYS A 301 14.73 13.38 38.13
CA CYS A 301 15.04 13.17 39.54
C CYS A 301 14.54 14.33 40.43
N GLY A 302 13.35 14.84 40.14
CA GLY A 302 12.75 15.96 40.88
C GLY A 302 13.37 17.34 40.63
N ARG A 303 14.34 17.49 39.70
CA ARG A 303 15.01 18.76 39.41
C ARG A 303 14.23 19.70 38.46
N GLY A 304 13.01 19.32 38.07
CA GLY A 304 12.24 20.00 37.03
C GLY A 304 12.69 19.63 35.60
N TYR A 305 11.91 20.07 34.61
CA TYR A 305 12.17 19.81 33.18
C TYR A 305 11.80 21.04 32.35
N ASN A 306 12.55 21.26 31.27
CA ASN A 306 12.23 22.28 30.29
C ASN A 306 11.59 21.63 29.06
N THR A 307 10.53 22.23 28.54
CA THR A 307 9.94 21.85 27.25
C THR A 307 10.60 22.61 26.12
N TYR A 308 11.10 21.90 25.12
CA TYR A 308 11.65 22.47 23.89
C TYR A 308 10.98 21.83 22.68
N THR A 309 10.66 22.63 21.67
CA THR A 309 10.27 22.11 20.34
C THR A 309 11.55 21.88 19.54
N ILE A 310 11.88 20.62 19.26
CA ILE A 310 13.01 20.26 18.42
C ILE A 310 12.51 20.17 16.97
N THR A 311 12.91 21.11 16.12
CA THR A 311 12.80 20.96 14.68
C THR A 311 13.84 19.92 14.24
N THR A 312 13.41 18.77 13.73
CA THR A 312 14.36 17.79 13.19
C THR A 312 15.05 18.37 11.96
N THR A 313 16.27 17.91 11.66
CA THR A 313 17.06 18.41 10.51
C THR A 313 16.25 18.39 9.21
N GLU A 314 15.43 17.36 9.00
CA GLU A 314 14.58 17.22 7.82
C GLU A 314 13.53 18.32 7.73
N LYS A 315 12.86 18.66 8.83
CA LYS A 315 11.89 19.77 8.86
C LYS A 315 12.57 21.09 8.52
N LYS A 316 13.79 21.31 9.01
CA LYS A 316 14.58 22.51 8.70
C LYS A 316 14.97 22.57 7.22
N LEU A 317 15.41 21.45 6.64
CA LEU A 317 15.77 21.38 5.21
C LEU A 317 14.56 21.68 4.32
N ILE A 318 13.37 21.18 4.67
CA ILE A 318 12.13 21.45 3.95
C ILE A 318 11.72 22.92 4.10
N GLN A 319 11.74 23.46 5.33
CA GLN A 319 11.41 24.86 5.58
C GLN A 319 12.35 25.84 4.86
N ASN A 320 13.63 25.48 4.76
CA ASN A 320 14.64 26.26 4.04
C ASN A 320 14.58 26.08 2.51
N GLY A 321 13.74 25.18 2.00
CA GLY A 321 13.66 24.86 0.56
C GLY A 321 14.85 24.05 0.02
N GLN A 322 15.71 23.51 0.87
CA GLN A 322 16.83 22.63 0.47
C GLN A 322 16.35 21.23 0.10
N LEU A 323 15.22 20.80 0.66
CA LEU A 323 14.52 19.56 0.30
C LEU A 323 13.08 19.91 -0.06
N GLU A 324 12.73 19.79 -1.34
CA GLU A 324 11.34 19.93 -1.80
C GLU A 324 10.70 18.55 -1.95
N ILE A 325 9.46 18.43 -1.48
CA ILE A 325 8.62 17.26 -1.75
C ILE A 325 7.74 17.58 -2.95
N ILE A 326 7.84 16.77 -4.00
CA ILE A 326 7.08 16.90 -5.26
C ILE A 326 6.12 15.74 -5.43
N GLY A 327 4.99 15.99 -6.10
CA GLY A 327 3.87 15.02 -6.17
C GLY A 327 3.19 14.84 -4.81
N GLY A 328 3.82 14.13 -3.88
CA GLY A 328 3.35 13.99 -2.49
C GLY A 328 2.18 13.03 -2.27
N GLY A 329 1.81 12.24 -3.28
CA GLY A 329 0.97 11.06 -3.10
C GLY A 329 1.68 9.98 -2.28
N TRP A 330 0.94 8.96 -1.87
CA TRP A 330 1.53 7.80 -1.18
C TRP A 330 2.47 7.02 -2.11
N THR A 331 2.15 7.01 -3.40
CA THR A 331 2.98 6.48 -4.49
C THR A 331 2.92 7.43 -5.68
N GLN A 332 3.81 7.22 -6.65
CA GLN A 332 3.61 7.73 -7.99
C GLN A 332 2.66 6.77 -8.72
N SER A 333 1.39 7.15 -8.78
CA SER A 333 0.31 6.31 -9.31
C SER A 333 0.47 6.04 -10.80
N ASP A 334 0.04 4.86 -11.25
CA ASP A 334 -0.30 4.68 -12.67
C ASP A 334 -1.41 5.65 -13.09
N GLU A 335 -1.44 6.00 -14.38
CA GLU A 335 -2.46 6.88 -14.97
C GLU A 335 -3.46 6.16 -15.87
N ALA A 336 -3.15 4.92 -16.31
CA ALA A 336 -3.97 4.15 -17.22
C ALA A 336 -4.98 3.22 -16.52
N THR A 337 -4.52 2.45 -15.53
CA THR A 337 -5.26 1.35 -14.90
C THR A 337 -5.73 1.66 -13.47
N ALA A 338 -5.23 2.75 -12.88
CA ALA A 338 -5.75 3.30 -11.63
C ALA A 338 -7.11 3.97 -11.87
N HIS A 339 -8.02 3.86 -10.89
CA HIS A 339 -9.31 4.57 -10.94
C HIS A 339 -9.26 5.86 -10.14
N TYR A 340 -10.01 6.87 -10.57
CA TYR A 340 -9.95 8.20 -9.98
C TYR A 340 -10.21 8.21 -8.47
N VAL A 341 -11.11 7.35 -7.99
CA VAL A 341 -11.41 7.16 -6.55
C VAL A 341 -10.13 6.77 -5.79
N ASP A 342 -9.40 5.78 -6.29
CA ASP A 342 -8.17 5.27 -5.68
C ASP A 342 -7.04 6.30 -5.75
N PHE A 343 -6.96 7.00 -6.88
CA PHE A 343 -6.01 8.10 -7.08
C PHE A 343 -6.25 9.25 -6.08
N ILE A 344 -7.51 9.68 -5.91
CA ILE A 344 -7.87 10.71 -4.91
C ILE A 344 -7.51 10.23 -3.51
N ASP A 345 -7.80 8.96 -3.18
CA ASP A 345 -7.54 8.41 -1.85
C ASP A 345 -6.05 8.32 -1.52
N GLN A 346 -5.21 7.85 -2.45
CA GLN A 346 -3.76 7.78 -2.23
C GLN A 346 -3.12 9.17 -2.16
N MET A 347 -3.59 10.13 -2.98
CA MET A 347 -3.16 11.52 -2.93
C MET A 347 -3.56 12.18 -1.61
N THR A 348 -4.81 11.98 -1.17
CA THR A 348 -5.32 12.51 0.10
C THR A 348 -4.49 11.98 1.28
N LEU A 349 -4.20 10.67 1.30
CA LEU A 349 -3.39 10.06 2.35
C LEU A 349 -1.96 10.63 2.39
N GLY A 350 -1.29 10.71 1.25
CA GLY A 350 0.07 11.26 1.14
C GLY A 350 0.13 12.73 1.53
N LEU A 351 -0.66 13.57 0.87
CA LEU A 351 -0.66 15.03 1.08
C LEU A 351 -1.11 15.43 2.49
N ARG A 352 -2.04 14.68 3.09
CA ARG A 352 -2.42 14.88 4.49
C ARG A 352 -1.24 14.55 5.43
N THR A 353 -0.60 13.41 5.21
CA THR A 353 0.58 13.01 6.00
C THR A 353 1.68 14.07 5.94
N LEU A 354 1.95 14.62 4.74
CA LEU A 354 2.93 15.69 4.58
C LEU A 354 2.51 16.97 5.30
N SER A 355 1.24 17.36 5.20
CA SER A 355 0.71 18.56 5.89
C SER A 355 0.78 18.42 7.41
N ASP A 356 0.45 17.25 7.96
CA ASP A 356 0.53 16.99 9.41
C ASP A 356 1.97 17.03 9.93
N ASN A 357 2.94 16.63 9.12
CA ASN A 357 4.35 16.58 9.54
C ASN A 357 5.11 17.90 9.28
N PHE A 358 4.81 18.60 8.19
CA PHE A 358 5.60 19.71 7.68
C PHE A 358 4.82 21.04 7.51
N GLY A 359 3.53 21.07 7.81
CA GLY A 359 2.69 22.27 7.70
C GLY A 359 2.58 22.79 6.26
N GLU A 360 2.60 24.12 6.08
CA GLU A 360 2.52 24.74 4.75
C GLU A 360 3.65 24.31 3.81
N CYS A 361 4.87 24.11 4.32
CA CYS A 361 6.00 23.62 3.51
C CYS A 361 5.85 22.15 3.08
N GLY A 362 4.89 21.43 3.66
CA GLY A 362 4.52 20.07 3.26
C GLY A 362 3.52 19.99 2.11
N LYS A 363 3.14 21.11 1.49
CA LYS A 363 2.15 21.17 0.41
C LYS A 363 2.86 21.38 -0.95
N PRO A 364 3.11 20.30 -1.72
CA PRO A 364 3.82 20.38 -3.00
C PRO A 364 3.12 21.31 -4.00
N GLN A 365 3.88 22.06 -4.79
CA GLN A 365 3.34 22.92 -5.85
C GLN A 365 3.34 22.24 -7.22
N ALA A 366 4.33 21.36 -7.46
CA ALA A 366 4.51 20.64 -8.71
C ALA A 366 4.19 19.14 -8.54
N SER A 367 3.42 18.60 -9.48
CA SER A 367 3.24 17.17 -9.64
C SER A 367 4.42 16.58 -10.41
N TRP A 368 4.75 15.31 -10.13
CA TRP A 368 5.91 14.62 -10.71
C TRP A 368 5.51 13.20 -11.13
N GLN A 369 5.28 13.03 -12.43
CA GLN A 369 4.82 11.79 -13.09
C GLN A 369 5.85 11.32 -14.12
N ILE A 370 7.11 11.20 -13.73
CA ILE A 370 8.21 10.82 -14.63
C ILE A 370 8.14 9.39 -15.18
N ASP A 371 7.47 8.45 -14.50
CA ASP A 371 7.56 7.01 -14.80
C ASP A 371 6.25 6.27 -15.15
N PRO A 372 5.03 6.81 -14.96
CA PRO A 372 3.83 6.23 -15.57
C PRO A 372 3.95 6.09 -17.09
N PHE A 373 3.40 5.01 -17.63
CA PHE A 373 3.62 4.61 -19.03
C PHE A 373 2.56 5.23 -19.95
N GLY A 374 2.60 6.56 -20.06
CA GLY A 374 1.57 7.40 -20.66
C GLY A 374 0.76 8.17 -19.61
N HIS A 375 0.08 9.24 -20.02
CA HIS A 375 -0.49 10.23 -19.09
C HIS A 375 -1.94 10.58 -19.40
N SER A 376 -2.76 10.67 -18.35
CA SER A 376 -4.21 10.78 -18.41
C SER A 376 -4.69 12.24 -18.33
N LYS A 377 -5.60 12.61 -19.24
CA LYS A 377 -6.28 13.92 -19.21
C LYS A 377 -7.07 14.12 -17.91
N GLU A 378 -7.76 13.08 -17.40
CA GLU A 378 -8.48 13.17 -16.13
C GLU A 378 -7.53 13.39 -14.95
N MET A 379 -6.40 12.67 -14.87
CA MET A 379 -5.46 12.87 -13.76
C MET A 379 -4.87 14.29 -13.74
N ALA A 380 -4.58 14.88 -14.90
CA ALA A 380 -4.19 16.29 -14.99
C ALA A 380 -5.27 17.24 -14.42
N SER A 381 -6.55 16.95 -14.67
CA SER A 381 -7.68 17.72 -14.11
C SER A 381 -7.75 17.56 -12.59
N LEU A 382 -7.57 16.34 -12.08
CA LEU A 382 -7.56 16.07 -10.64
C LEU A 382 -6.38 16.75 -9.94
N PHE A 383 -5.18 16.78 -10.54
CA PHE A 383 -4.04 17.55 -10.00
C PHE A 383 -4.38 19.05 -9.91
N SER A 384 -4.98 19.62 -10.95
CA SER A 384 -5.44 21.03 -10.92
C SER A 384 -6.41 21.28 -9.77
N GLN A 385 -7.40 20.39 -9.57
CA GLN A 385 -8.37 20.46 -8.47
C GLN A 385 -7.76 20.23 -7.07
N MET A 386 -6.57 19.61 -6.99
CA MET A 386 -5.79 19.49 -5.74
C MET A 386 -4.91 20.71 -5.47
N GLY A 387 -4.85 21.67 -6.40
CA GLY A 387 -4.10 22.92 -6.29
C GLY A 387 -2.67 22.85 -6.82
N PHE A 388 -2.31 21.82 -7.59
CA PHE A 388 -1.02 21.82 -8.29
C PHE A 388 -1.01 22.88 -9.39
N THR A 389 0.12 23.56 -9.54
CA THR A 389 0.30 24.59 -10.57
C THR A 389 0.97 24.06 -11.83
N SER A 390 1.67 22.94 -11.70
CA SER A 390 2.34 22.26 -12.81
C SER A 390 2.42 20.75 -12.65
N THR A 391 2.67 20.06 -13.76
CA THR A 391 3.04 18.64 -13.78
C THR A 391 4.22 18.39 -14.73
N THR A 392 5.02 17.38 -14.43
CA THR A 392 6.16 16.97 -15.23
C THR A 392 6.10 15.47 -15.51
N PHE A 393 6.41 15.05 -16.73
CA PHE A 393 6.53 13.64 -17.08
C PHE A 393 7.61 13.35 -18.11
N ALA A 394 8.04 12.08 -18.22
CA ALA A 394 9.04 11.65 -19.19
C ALA A 394 8.48 10.87 -20.39
N ARG A 395 7.46 10.04 -20.16
CA ARG A 395 7.05 8.99 -21.09
C ARG A 395 5.89 9.45 -21.98
N GLN A 396 6.22 9.80 -23.23
CA GLN A 396 5.25 10.13 -24.28
C GLN A 396 5.62 9.39 -25.56
N HIS A 397 4.69 9.28 -26.51
CA HIS A 397 4.92 8.59 -27.77
C HIS A 397 6.17 9.14 -28.49
N TYR A 398 7.03 8.27 -29.01
CA TYR A 398 8.33 8.68 -29.59
C TYR A 398 8.20 9.68 -30.75
N LEU A 399 7.22 9.51 -31.64
CA LEU A 399 6.90 10.48 -32.71
C LEU A 399 6.39 11.82 -32.16
N GLU A 400 5.61 11.79 -31.07
CA GLU A 400 5.15 13.01 -30.42
C GLU A 400 6.32 13.77 -29.78
N LYS A 401 7.22 13.04 -29.11
CA LYS A 401 8.46 13.61 -28.57
C LYS A 401 9.28 14.29 -29.66
N GLN A 402 9.48 13.63 -30.80
CA GLN A 402 10.21 14.19 -31.93
C GLN A 402 9.53 15.46 -32.48
N ALA A 403 8.22 15.43 -32.69
CA ALA A 403 7.46 16.58 -33.16
C ALA A 403 7.56 17.76 -32.18
N ARG A 404 7.49 17.49 -30.88
CA ARG A 404 7.58 18.52 -29.82
C ARG A 404 8.96 19.11 -29.68
N GLN A 405 10.01 18.30 -29.83
CA GLN A 405 11.39 18.80 -29.86
C GLN A 405 11.60 19.73 -31.06
N ASN A 406 11.13 19.35 -32.25
CA ASN A 406 11.24 20.16 -33.47
C ASN A 406 10.50 21.50 -33.37
N ASN A 407 9.32 21.51 -32.72
CA ASN A 407 8.45 22.69 -32.64
C ASN A 407 8.57 23.46 -31.30
N GLN A 408 9.58 23.13 -30.49
CA GLN A 408 9.81 23.72 -29.17
C GLN A 408 8.54 23.71 -28.29
N SER A 409 7.83 22.58 -28.26
CA SER A 409 6.53 22.41 -27.58
C SER A 409 6.55 21.30 -26.51
N MET A 410 7.73 21.05 -25.93
CA MET A 410 7.88 20.17 -24.77
C MET A 410 7.20 20.73 -23.52
N GLU A 411 7.11 22.05 -23.42
CA GLU A 411 6.35 22.77 -22.39
C GLU A 411 5.06 23.30 -22.99
N MET A 412 3.93 23.11 -22.28
CA MET A 412 2.60 23.36 -22.81
C MET A 412 1.58 23.68 -21.72
N ILE A 413 0.44 24.25 -22.12
CA ILE A 413 -0.76 24.28 -21.30
C ILE A 413 -1.61 23.07 -21.67
N TRP A 414 -1.79 22.15 -20.71
CA TRP A 414 -2.66 21.01 -20.90
C TRP A 414 -4.08 21.36 -20.44
N ASN A 415 -5.00 21.45 -21.40
CA ASN A 415 -6.41 21.64 -21.13
C ASN A 415 -7.00 20.30 -20.67
N ALA A 416 -7.21 20.18 -19.37
CA ALA A 416 -7.43 18.90 -18.72
C ALA A 416 -8.92 18.53 -18.54
N SER A 417 -9.84 19.48 -18.70
CA SER A 417 -11.27 19.20 -18.68
C SER A 417 -12.05 20.23 -19.49
N ASP A 418 -12.91 19.76 -20.38
CA ASP A 418 -13.75 20.62 -21.20
C ASP A 418 -14.95 21.15 -20.39
N ASP A 419 -15.45 20.38 -19.42
CA ASP A 419 -16.56 20.78 -18.53
C ASP A 419 -16.07 21.73 -17.44
N LEU A 420 -14.99 21.38 -16.74
CA LEU A 420 -14.49 22.16 -15.59
C LEU A 420 -13.58 23.31 -15.99
N LYS A 421 -13.16 23.37 -17.27
CA LYS A 421 -12.17 24.33 -17.79
C LYS A 421 -10.86 24.36 -16.99
N THR A 422 -10.49 23.24 -16.38
CA THR A 422 -9.22 23.09 -15.67
C THR A 422 -8.08 22.99 -16.66
N SER A 423 -6.98 23.66 -16.35
CA SER A 423 -5.73 23.59 -17.11
C SER A 423 -4.54 23.43 -16.18
N LEU A 424 -3.47 22.79 -16.67
CA LEU A 424 -2.24 22.62 -15.91
C LEU A 424 -1.03 22.95 -16.80
N PHE A 425 -0.05 23.68 -16.24
CA PHE A 425 1.21 23.88 -16.94
C PHE A 425 2.00 22.57 -16.93
N THR A 426 2.37 22.07 -18.10
CA THR A 426 2.91 20.72 -18.25
C THR A 426 4.25 20.75 -18.94
N GLY A 427 5.26 20.11 -18.35
CA GLY A 427 6.55 19.89 -18.98
C GLY A 427 6.79 18.41 -19.30
N ALA A 428 6.91 18.09 -20.58
CA ALA A 428 7.50 16.83 -21.02
C ALA A 428 9.03 16.96 -20.97
N LEU A 429 9.71 15.97 -20.38
CA LEU A 429 11.16 16.00 -20.21
C LEU A 429 11.90 15.87 -21.55
N TYR A 430 12.98 16.65 -21.70
CA TYR A 430 13.84 16.67 -22.88
C TYR A 430 14.41 15.27 -23.18
N ASN A 431 15.15 14.73 -22.21
CA ASN A 431 15.70 13.37 -22.25
C ASN A 431 14.73 12.43 -21.55
N HIS A 432 15.23 11.32 -21.01
CA HIS A 432 14.51 10.56 -19.99
C HIS A 432 14.61 11.29 -18.64
N TYR A 433 14.17 10.66 -17.55
CA TYR A 433 14.33 11.19 -16.20
C TYR A 433 15.74 11.01 -15.61
N VAL A 434 16.76 10.91 -16.47
CA VAL A 434 18.13 10.54 -16.12
C VAL A 434 19.10 11.72 -16.26
N ALA A 435 20.23 11.64 -15.58
CA ALA A 435 21.33 12.58 -15.77
C ALA A 435 21.82 12.60 -17.23
N PRO A 436 22.26 13.76 -17.75
CA PRO A 436 22.89 13.82 -19.06
C PRO A 436 24.03 12.81 -19.17
N GLU A 437 24.15 12.17 -20.33
CA GLU A 437 25.22 11.23 -20.63
C GLU A 437 26.60 11.83 -20.27
N GLY A 438 27.39 11.09 -19.49
CA GLY A 438 28.70 11.52 -18.95
C GLY A 438 28.65 12.23 -17.58
N PHE A 439 27.45 12.42 -17.02
CA PHE A 439 27.24 13.16 -15.75
C PHE A 439 26.47 12.35 -14.68
N CYS A 440 26.55 11.02 -14.76
CA CYS A 440 26.06 10.13 -13.72
C CYS A 440 27.14 10.00 -12.62
N PHE A 441 26.84 10.49 -11.41
CA PHE A 441 27.80 10.55 -10.28
C PHE A 441 27.41 9.62 -9.10
N ASP A 442 26.74 8.53 -9.41
CA ASP A 442 26.31 7.51 -8.45
C ASP A 442 27.19 6.26 -8.47
N ILE A 443 27.15 5.50 -7.38
CA ILE A 443 27.76 4.17 -7.29
C ILE A 443 27.10 3.15 -8.24
N ARG A 444 25.87 3.41 -8.69
CA ARG A 444 25.12 2.57 -9.62
C ARG A 444 25.40 2.85 -11.09
N CYS A 445 26.14 3.91 -11.42
CA CYS A 445 26.44 4.25 -12.80
C CYS A 445 27.34 3.18 -13.43
N ALA A 446 27.04 2.78 -14.67
CA ALA A 446 27.84 1.79 -15.41
C ALA A 446 29.33 2.20 -15.55
N THR A 447 29.60 3.50 -15.56
CA THR A 447 30.95 4.06 -15.47
C THR A 447 30.90 5.31 -14.61
N VAL A 448 31.59 5.30 -13.47
CA VAL A 448 31.72 6.49 -12.61
C VAL A 448 32.86 7.34 -13.16
N ASP A 449 32.53 8.50 -13.72
CA ASP A 449 33.49 9.46 -14.26
C ASP A 449 33.39 10.77 -13.46
N PRO A 450 34.09 10.91 -12.32
CA PRO A 450 34.02 12.07 -11.46
C PRO A 450 34.92 13.22 -11.94
N PHE A 451 34.75 14.42 -11.37
CA PHE A 451 35.66 15.54 -11.56
C PHE A 451 37.00 15.30 -10.84
N ILE A 452 38.08 15.31 -11.61
CA ILE A 452 39.47 15.31 -11.16
C ILE A 452 39.99 16.72 -11.41
N ASP A 453 40.09 17.52 -10.36
CA ASP A 453 40.38 18.95 -10.43
C ASP A 453 41.70 19.36 -9.79
N ASN A 454 42.49 18.39 -9.32
CA ASN A 454 43.86 18.65 -8.92
C ASN A 454 44.70 18.97 -10.18
N PRO A 455 45.24 20.20 -10.31
CA PRO A 455 45.98 20.61 -11.52
C PRO A 455 47.27 19.80 -11.73
N ASN A 456 47.78 19.15 -10.68
CA ASN A 456 49.02 18.38 -10.73
C ASN A 456 48.79 16.87 -11.00
N MET A 457 47.54 16.42 -11.12
CA MET A 457 47.25 15.04 -11.50
C MET A 457 47.15 14.91 -13.03
N PRO A 458 47.83 13.93 -13.65
CA PRO A 458 47.72 13.68 -15.10
C PRO A 458 46.29 13.40 -15.59
N GLY A 459 45.38 13.03 -14.70
CA GLY A 459 43.97 12.79 -14.99
C GLY A 459 43.05 14.00 -14.82
N ASN A 460 43.57 15.23 -14.70
CA ASN A 460 42.71 16.41 -14.58
C ASN A 460 41.76 16.51 -15.80
N ASN A 461 40.45 16.57 -15.54
CA ASN A 461 39.43 16.50 -16.58
C ASN A 461 38.43 17.66 -16.54
N VAL A 462 38.76 18.75 -15.81
CA VAL A 462 37.82 19.86 -15.58
C VAL A 462 37.35 20.47 -16.91
N ASP A 463 38.26 20.93 -17.75
CA ASP A 463 37.90 21.59 -19.02
C ASP A 463 37.10 20.67 -19.95
N GLN A 464 37.53 19.41 -20.07
CA GLN A 464 36.84 18.39 -20.87
C GLN A 464 35.39 18.18 -20.39
N LYS A 465 35.18 18.04 -19.08
CA LYS A 465 33.84 17.87 -18.51
C LYS A 465 32.98 19.11 -18.65
N ILE A 466 33.53 20.31 -18.46
CA ILE A 466 32.76 21.55 -18.64
C ILE A 466 32.36 21.73 -20.11
N ASP A 467 33.24 21.45 -21.06
CA ASP A 467 32.91 21.54 -22.50
C ASP A 467 31.86 20.51 -22.91
N ALA A 468 31.96 19.27 -22.40
CA ALA A 468 30.93 18.25 -22.59
C ALA A 468 29.59 18.65 -21.99
N PHE A 469 29.57 19.27 -20.80
CA PHE A 469 28.35 19.75 -20.15
C PHE A 469 27.70 20.87 -20.96
N LEU A 470 28.48 21.88 -21.35
CA LEU A 470 28.00 23.01 -22.14
C LEU A 470 27.42 22.56 -23.49
N LYS A 471 28.01 21.53 -24.11
CA LYS A 471 27.42 20.93 -25.32
C LYS A 471 25.98 20.43 -25.07
N LYS A 472 25.75 19.68 -23.98
CA LYS A 472 24.41 19.19 -23.61
C LYS A 472 23.45 20.34 -23.28
N VAL A 473 23.93 21.40 -22.61
CA VAL A 473 23.15 22.62 -22.32
C VAL A 473 22.70 23.29 -23.61
N TYR A 474 23.61 23.51 -24.57
CA TYR A 474 23.25 24.14 -25.85
C TYR A 474 22.37 23.27 -26.73
N GLU A 475 22.47 21.94 -26.63
CA GLU A 475 21.53 21.01 -27.28
C GLU A 475 20.12 21.16 -26.72
N GLN A 476 19.95 21.16 -25.40
CA GLN A 476 18.63 21.36 -24.77
C GLN A 476 18.09 22.79 -25.02
N LYS A 477 18.95 23.80 -25.14
CA LYS A 477 18.52 25.17 -25.42
C LYS A 477 17.80 25.31 -26.76
N LYS A 478 18.20 24.53 -27.77
CA LYS A 478 17.60 24.57 -29.13
C LYS A 478 16.12 24.20 -29.13
N ILE A 479 15.65 23.44 -28.13
CA ILE A 479 14.28 22.93 -28.07
C ILE A 479 13.40 23.59 -26.99
N THR A 480 13.95 24.54 -26.23
CA THR A 480 13.24 25.25 -25.14
C THR A 480 12.92 26.68 -25.54
N ARG A 481 11.74 27.18 -25.14
CA ARG A 481 11.27 28.54 -25.50
C ARG A 481 11.94 29.63 -24.66
N THR A 482 12.15 29.37 -23.37
CA THR A 482 12.72 30.36 -22.44
C THR A 482 14.23 30.24 -22.32
N THR A 483 14.84 31.13 -21.52
CA THR A 483 16.26 31.08 -21.14
C THR A 483 16.53 30.18 -19.93
N HIS A 484 15.51 29.55 -19.35
CA HIS A 484 15.64 28.63 -18.22
C HIS A 484 15.49 27.19 -18.69
N MET A 485 16.27 26.28 -18.12
CA MET A 485 16.24 24.86 -18.44
C MET A 485 16.40 24.04 -17.16
N MET A 486 15.65 22.95 -17.07
CA MET A 486 15.80 21.96 -16.01
C MET A 486 16.70 20.83 -16.51
N MET A 487 17.83 20.64 -15.83
CA MET A 487 18.75 19.51 -16.03
C MET A 487 18.53 18.52 -14.89
N LEU A 488 18.06 17.32 -15.22
CA LEU A 488 17.84 16.28 -14.22
C LEU A 488 19.19 15.67 -13.84
N MET A 489 19.44 15.48 -12.55
CA MET A 489 20.69 14.91 -12.04
C MET A 489 20.34 13.74 -11.12
N GLY A 490 19.83 12.65 -11.70
CA GLY A 490 19.32 11.49 -10.97
C GLY A 490 18.97 10.34 -11.92
N ASP A 491 18.45 9.25 -11.38
CA ASP A 491 17.92 8.04 -12.06
C ASP A 491 17.32 7.13 -10.97
N ASP A 492 16.84 5.95 -11.34
CA ASP A 492 16.30 4.93 -10.45
C ASP A 492 17.24 4.59 -9.28
N PHE A 493 16.77 4.87 -8.06
CA PHE A 493 17.49 4.63 -6.81
C PHE A 493 18.89 5.28 -6.73
N ASN A 494 19.14 6.36 -7.47
CA ASN A 494 20.33 7.19 -7.25
C ASN A 494 20.30 7.91 -5.90
N TYR A 495 21.43 8.55 -5.53
CA TYR A 495 21.69 9.19 -4.24
C TYR A 495 21.86 8.22 -3.06
N MET A 496 22.11 6.93 -3.31
CA MET A 496 22.51 5.98 -2.24
C MET A 496 23.74 6.45 -1.46
N GLN A 497 24.67 7.12 -2.17
CA GLN A 497 25.78 7.86 -1.60
C GLN A 497 25.75 9.32 -2.09
N ALA A 498 24.79 10.09 -1.58
CA ALA A 498 24.53 11.46 -2.00
C ALA A 498 25.75 12.39 -2.01
N SER A 499 26.75 12.17 -1.13
CA SER A 499 27.98 12.98 -1.10
C SER A 499 28.75 12.93 -2.42
N MET A 500 28.72 11.81 -3.15
CA MET A 500 29.37 11.68 -4.47
C MET A 500 28.70 12.58 -5.50
N TRP A 501 27.36 12.60 -5.53
CA TRP A 501 26.60 13.53 -6.36
C TRP A 501 26.93 14.98 -6.02
N PHE A 502 26.72 15.38 -4.76
CA PHE A 502 26.88 16.77 -4.35
C PHE A 502 28.32 17.27 -4.57
N THR A 503 29.35 16.49 -4.28
CA THR A 503 30.75 16.89 -4.53
C THR A 503 31.03 17.18 -6.01
N ASN A 504 30.52 16.35 -6.92
CA ASN A 504 30.73 16.54 -8.36
C ASN A 504 29.85 17.64 -8.94
N LEU A 505 28.64 17.80 -8.43
CA LEU A 505 27.72 18.88 -8.81
C LEU A 505 28.23 20.24 -8.34
N ASP A 506 28.79 20.35 -7.14
CA ASP A 506 29.44 21.57 -6.63
C ASP A 506 30.59 21.99 -7.56
N LYS A 507 31.44 21.04 -7.96
CA LYS A 507 32.53 21.28 -8.93
C LYS A 507 31.98 21.69 -10.30
N LEU A 508 30.95 21.01 -10.79
CA LEU A 508 30.31 21.36 -12.06
C LEU A 508 29.79 22.80 -12.05
N ILE A 509 29.06 23.18 -10.99
CA ILE A 509 28.53 24.54 -10.78
C ILE A 509 29.66 25.56 -10.70
N GLN A 510 30.64 25.31 -9.83
CA GLN A 510 31.77 26.20 -9.61
C GLN A 510 32.56 26.46 -10.89
N TYR A 511 33.03 25.40 -11.57
CA TYR A 511 33.88 25.53 -12.74
C TYR A 511 33.12 26.04 -13.97
N THR A 512 31.84 25.68 -14.15
CA THR A 512 31.03 26.24 -15.25
C THR A 512 30.84 27.75 -15.08
N ASN A 513 30.43 28.19 -13.88
CA ASN A 513 30.19 29.61 -13.61
C ASN A 513 31.49 30.43 -13.66
N ALA A 514 32.63 29.85 -13.24
CA ALA A 514 33.95 30.48 -13.34
C ALA A 514 34.42 30.71 -14.78
N LYS A 515 33.96 29.92 -15.75
CA LYS A 515 34.30 30.06 -17.18
C LYS A 515 33.73 31.34 -17.81
N LYS A 516 32.82 32.05 -17.13
CA LYS A 516 32.19 33.31 -17.57
C LYS A 516 31.58 33.24 -18.98
N VAL A 517 31.02 32.09 -19.32
CA VAL A 517 30.18 31.90 -20.52
C VAL A 517 28.75 32.40 -20.24
N ASN A 518 27.92 32.54 -21.28
CA ASN A 518 26.52 32.97 -21.14
C ASN A 518 25.60 31.84 -20.61
N VAL A 519 26.04 31.15 -19.55
CA VAL A 519 25.33 30.06 -18.88
C VAL A 519 25.60 30.19 -17.38
N THR A 520 24.56 30.15 -16.57
CA THR A 520 24.64 30.09 -15.11
C THR A 520 24.00 28.80 -14.63
N VAL A 521 24.73 28.04 -13.82
CA VAL A 521 24.30 26.75 -13.28
C VAL A 521 24.17 26.86 -11.76
N PHE A 522 23.11 26.31 -11.20
CA PHE A 522 22.86 26.28 -9.75
C PHE A 522 21.86 25.15 -9.42
N TYR A 523 21.82 24.73 -8.15
CA TYR A 523 20.80 23.81 -7.66
C TYR A 523 19.41 24.42 -7.74
N SER A 524 18.43 23.65 -8.17
CA SER A 524 17.04 24.12 -8.26
C SER A 524 16.07 22.98 -7.98
N THR A 525 14.79 23.32 -7.92
CA THR A 525 13.69 22.39 -7.71
C THR A 525 12.62 22.60 -8.78
N PRO A 526 11.71 21.63 -9.01
CA PRO A 526 10.65 21.79 -10.00
C PRO A 526 9.76 23.01 -9.76
N ALA A 527 9.35 23.31 -8.51
CA ALA A 527 8.56 24.51 -8.23
C ALA A 527 9.32 25.80 -8.58
N CYS A 528 10.61 25.90 -8.25
CA CYS A 528 11.43 27.05 -8.60
C CYS A 528 11.59 27.19 -10.13
N TYR A 529 11.81 26.08 -10.84
CA TYR A 529 11.90 26.04 -12.29
C TYR A 529 10.62 26.56 -12.95
N TYR A 530 9.46 26.00 -12.59
CA TYR A 530 8.18 26.39 -13.18
C TYR A 530 7.80 27.84 -12.87
N LYS A 531 8.17 28.33 -11.69
CA LYS A 531 8.04 29.75 -11.38
C LYS A 531 8.91 30.61 -12.30
N ALA A 532 10.20 30.26 -12.45
CA ALA A 532 11.14 31.02 -13.27
C ALA A 532 10.72 31.07 -14.76
N ILE A 533 10.27 29.96 -15.34
CA ILE A 533 9.80 29.97 -16.74
C ILE A 533 8.53 30.81 -16.92
N GLN A 534 7.62 30.81 -15.94
CA GLN A 534 6.39 31.61 -16.01
C GLN A 534 6.72 33.10 -15.91
N ASP A 535 7.58 33.48 -14.97
CA ASP A 535 8.05 34.87 -14.82
C ASP A 535 8.78 35.33 -16.11
N ALA A 536 9.65 34.49 -16.67
CA ALA A 536 10.33 34.78 -17.94
C ALA A 536 9.37 34.89 -19.12
N ALA A 537 8.37 34.00 -19.20
CA ALA A 537 7.38 34.01 -20.27
C ALA A 537 6.52 35.28 -20.23
N GLN A 538 6.16 35.77 -19.04
CA GLN A 538 5.45 37.04 -18.89
C GLN A 538 6.30 38.22 -19.37
N GLN A 539 7.58 38.27 -18.97
CA GLN A 539 8.50 39.34 -19.36
C GLN A 539 8.77 39.35 -20.88
N GLN A 540 8.95 38.17 -21.48
CA GLN A 540 9.31 37.98 -22.89
C GLN A 540 8.08 37.85 -23.81
N LYS A 541 6.86 37.93 -23.25
CA LYS A 541 5.58 37.72 -23.96
C LYS A 541 5.54 36.39 -24.73
N ILE A 542 6.12 35.34 -24.14
CA ILE A 542 6.10 34.00 -24.71
C ILE A 542 4.72 33.39 -24.50
N THR A 543 4.14 32.86 -25.56
CA THR A 543 2.93 32.03 -25.50
C THR A 543 3.30 30.56 -25.48
N TRP A 544 2.42 29.74 -24.89
CA TRP A 544 2.63 28.30 -24.78
C TRP A 544 1.68 27.54 -25.71
N PRO A 545 2.14 26.45 -26.34
CA PRO A 545 1.26 25.57 -27.10
C PRO A 545 0.26 24.89 -26.17
N THR A 546 -0.91 24.52 -26.69
CA THR A 546 -1.94 23.81 -25.95
C THR A 546 -1.94 22.32 -26.28
N LYS A 547 -2.48 21.51 -25.37
CA LYS A 547 -2.77 20.09 -25.55
C LYS A 547 -4.18 19.83 -25.02
N ASP A 548 -5.02 19.15 -25.80
CA ASP A 548 -6.44 18.97 -25.49
C ASP A 548 -6.85 17.50 -25.27
N ASP A 549 -6.07 16.55 -25.79
CA ASP A 549 -6.22 15.10 -25.60
C ASP A 549 -5.21 14.55 -24.57
N ASP A 550 -5.12 13.23 -24.39
CA ASP A 550 -4.20 12.56 -23.46
C ASP A 550 -2.93 12.01 -24.16
N PHE A 551 -2.04 11.35 -23.40
CA PHE A 551 -0.78 10.80 -23.92
C PHE A 551 -0.83 9.28 -24.05
N PHE A 552 -1.95 8.74 -24.53
CA PHE A 552 -2.13 7.31 -24.77
C PHE A 552 -2.41 6.98 -26.25
N PRO A 553 -2.01 5.77 -26.71
CA PRO A 553 -1.09 4.84 -26.03
C PRO A 553 0.36 5.35 -26.07
N TYR A 554 1.13 5.02 -25.03
CA TYR A 554 2.58 5.27 -25.02
C TYR A 554 3.31 4.24 -25.89
N ALA A 555 4.26 4.72 -26.71
CA ALA A 555 5.20 3.87 -27.43
C ALA A 555 6.62 4.45 -27.33
N SER A 556 7.58 3.62 -26.92
CA SER A 556 9.00 4.00 -26.80
C SER A 556 9.75 3.94 -28.13
N ASN A 557 9.29 3.10 -29.05
CA ASN A 557 9.78 2.98 -30.43
C ASN A 557 8.67 2.38 -31.32
N VAL A 558 8.99 2.16 -32.60
CA VAL A 558 8.06 1.68 -33.63
C VAL A 558 7.34 0.36 -33.31
N HIS A 559 8.00 -0.58 -32.60
CA HIS A 559 7.46 -1.92 -32.29
C HIS A 559 7.14 -2.12 -30.80
N ALA A 560 7.23 -1.06 -29.99
CA ALA A 560 7.10 -1.11 -28.55
C ALA A 560 5.94 -0.22 -28.07
N TYR A 561 4.70 -0.66 -28.35
CA TYR A 561 3.48 -0.06 -27.79
C TYR A 561 3.20 -0.67 -26.42
N TRP A 562 3.14 0.16 -25.39
CA TRP A 562 2.93 -0.26 -24.01
C TRP A 562 1.44 -0.37 -23.73
N ALA A 563 0.72 -1.14 -24.55
CA ALA A 563 -0.73 -1.36 -24.41
C ALA A 563 -1.06 -2.69 -23.73
N GLY A 564 -0.04 -3.50 -23.41
CA GLY A 564 -0.20 -4.81 -22.77
C GLY A 564 -0.52 -4.71 -21.28
N TYR A 565 0.12 -3.77 -20.58
CA TYR A 565 -0.07 -3.57 -19.13
C TYR A 565 -1.48 -3.12 -18.75
N PHE A 566 -2.25 -2.57 -19.70
CA PHE A 566 -3.66 -2.27 -19.51
C PHE A 566 -4.44 -3.53 -19.07
N THR A 567 -4.03 -4.73 -19.51
CA THR A 567 -4.64 -6.02 -19.11
C THR A 567 -3.73 -6.89 -18.23
N SER A 568 -2.41 -6.75 -18.25
CA SER A 568 -1.48 -7.63 -17.51
C SER A 568 -1.90 -7.85 -16.04
N ARG A 569 -1.88 -9.11 -15.58
CA ARG A 569 -2.36 -9.54 -14.25
C ARG A 569 -3.82 -9.16 -13.96
N PRO A 570 -4.78 -9.54 -14.83
CA PRO A 570 -6.17 -9.08 -14.73
C PRO A 570 -6.89 -9.59 -13.47
N ALA A 571 -6.48 -10.72 -12.89
CA ALA A 571 -7.01 -11.16 -11.59
C ALA A 571 -6.67 -10.18 -10.46
N PHE A 572 -5.43 -9.65 -10.46
CA PHE A 572 -5.00 -8.70 -9.45
C PHE A 572 -5.70 -7.34 -9.62
N LYS A 573 -5.86 -6.86 -10.85
CA LYS A 573 -6.66 -5.66 -11.15
C LYS A 573 -8.11 -5.78 -10.64
N GLY A 574 -8.74 -6.95 -10.81
CA GLY A 574 -10.05 -7.23 -10.23
C GLY A 574 -10.06 -7.20 -8.69
N MET A 575 -9.04 -7.77 -8.05
CA MET A 575 -8.88 -7.72 -6.59
C MET A 575 -8.73 -6.28 -6.07
N ILE A 576 -7.98 -5.42 -6.79
CA ILE A 576 -7.84 -3.99 -6.46
C ILE A 576 -9.20 -3.30 -6.47
N ARG A 577 -10.03 -3.52 -7.51
CA ARG A 577 -11.37 -2.91 -7.60
C ARG A 577 -12.28 -3.34 -6.45
N VAL A 578 -12.28 -4.63 -6.09
CA VAL A 578 -13.04 -5.16 -4.95
C VAL A 578 -12.56 -4.56 -3.62
N ALA A 579 -11.25 -4.51 -3.40
CA ALA A 579 -10.67 -3.94 -2.19
C ALA A 579 -10.99 -2.44 -2.06
N SER A 580 -11.02 -1.71 -3.17
CA SER A 580 -11.39 -0.30 -3.19
C SER A 580 -12.85 -0.05 -2.78
N GLY A 581 -13.80 -0.78 -3.36
CA GLY A 581 -15.21 -0.70 -2.94
C GLY A 581 -15.41 -1.03 -1.46
N LEU A 582 -14.67 -2.04 -0.96
CA LEU A 582 -14.67 -2.42 0.45
C LEU A 582 -14.04 -1.35 1.36
N LEU A 583 -13.04 -0.60 0.88
CA LEU A 583 -12.48 0.53 1.60
C LEU A 583 -13.50 1.68 1.71
N GLN A 584 -14.25 1.98 0.65
CA GLN A 584 -15.30 3.02 0.71
C GLN A 584 -16.40 2.67 1.73
N LEU A 585 -16.79 1.39 1.80
CA LEU A 585 -17.67 0.90 2.87
C LEU A 585 -17.03 1.12 4.24
N SER A 586 -15.78 0.67 4.42
CA SER A 586 -15.07 0.75 5.70
C SER A 586 -14.98 2.19 6.25
N LYS A 587 -14.66 3.15 5.38
CA LYS A 587 -14.62 4.59 5.73
C LYS A 587 -15.98 5.06 6.24
N SER A 588 -17.05 4.73 5.51
CA SER A 588 -18.42 5.11 5.86
C SER A 588 -18.89 4.47 7.17
N LEU A 589 -18.58 3.19 7.39
CA LEU A 589 -18.95 2.47 8.61
C LEU A 589 -18.28 3.05 9.86
N VAL A 590 -17.01 3.47 9.75
CA VAL A 590 -16.30 4.11 10.86
C VAL A 590 -16.98 5.41 11.26
N VAL A 591 -17.40 6.22 10.29
CA VAL A 591 -18.14 7.47 10.55
C VAL A 591 -19.52 7.16 11.16
N MET A 592 -20.32 6.33 10.51
CA MET A 592 -21.70 6.05 10.94
C MET A 592 -21.76 5.34 12.30
N GLY A 593 -20.78 4.49 12.61
CA GLY A 593 -20.66 3.82 13.91
C GLY A 593 -20.00 4.68 14.99
N SER A 594 -19.45 5.85 14.65
CA SER A 594 -18.55 6.62 15.52
C SER A 594 -17.44 5.74 16.11
N LEU A 595 -16.81 4.91 15.28
CA LEU A 595 -15.81 3.94 15.71
C LEU A 595 -14.45 4.64 15.94
N ALA A 596 -13.81 4.36 17.08
CA ALA A 596 -12.55 4.97 17.49
C ALA A 596 -11.47 3.92 17.84
N GLY A 597 -10.28 4.39 18.23
CA GLY A 597 -9.18 3.55 18.72
C GLY A 597 -8.66 2.56 17.67
N ASP A 598 -8.62 1.27 18.01
CA ASP A 598 -8.12 0.21 17.12
C ASP A 598 -8.86 0.11 15.78
N ASN A 599 -10.10 0.60 15.70
CA ASN A 599 -10.83 0.69 14.44
C ASN A 599 -10.17 1.68 13.46
N LEU A 600 -9.65 2.81 13.96
CA LEU A 600 -8.93 3.78 13.13
C LEU A 600 -7.60 3.19 12.64
N ASN A 601 -6.93 2.38 13.48
CA ASN A 601 -5.73 1.64 13.08
C ASN A 601 -6.05 0.62 11.97
N ALA A 602 -7.15 -0.12 12.10
CA ALA A 602 -7.62 -1.08 11.10
C ALA A 602 -7.94 -0.39 9.76
N LEU A 603 -8.65 0.75 9.80
CA LEU A 603 -8.93 1.57 8.63
C LEU A 603 -7.64 2.08 7.98
N GLN A 604 -6.68 2.55 8.77
CA GLN A 604 -5.41 3.06 8.26
C GLN A 604 -4.60 1.97 7.53
N ILE A 605 -4.60 0.73 8.02
CA ILE A 605 -3.97 -0.40 7.33
C ILE A 605 -4.62 -0.63 5.96
N ALA A 606 -5.95 -0.58 5.88
CA ALA A 606 -6.68 -0.74 4.62
C ALA A 606 -6.37 0.41 3.63
N LYS A 607 -6.34 1.66 4.11
CA LYS A 607 -5.97 2.85 3.32
C LYS A 607 -4.56 2.73 2.75
N MET A 608 -3.57 2.40 3.57
CA MET A 608 -2.17 2.27 3.13
C MET A 608 -2.00 1.14 2.12
N ALA A 609 -2.70 0.01 2.30
CA ALA A 609 -2.65 -1.11 1.37
C ALA A 609 -3.27 -0.76 0.01
N SER A 610 -4.44 -0.11 0.01
CA SER A 610 -5.13 0.34 -1.21
C SER A 610 -4.34 1.44 -1.93
N ALA A 611 -3.69 2.34 -1.20
CA ALA A 611 -2.83 3.39 -1.75
C ALA A 611 -1.54 2.84 -2.38
N LEU A 612 -0.90 1.87 -1.73
CA LEU A 612 0.34 1.25 -2.22
C LEU A 612 0.14 0.59 -3.59
N VAL A 613 -0.98 -0.11 -3.78
CA VAL A 613 -1.23 -0.86 -5.03
C VAL A 613 -1.55 0.04 -6.22
N GLN A 614 -1.71 1.36 -6.04
CA GLN A 614 -1.85 2.30 -7.17
C GLN A 614 -0.52 2.62 -7.86
N HIS A 615 0.61 2.21 -7.28
CA HIS A 615 1.94 2.37 -7.88
C HIS A 615 1.98 1.90 -9.34
N HIS A 616 2.74 2.60 -10.19
CA HIS A 616 2.87 2.30 -11.62
C HIS A 616 3.51 0.94 -11.97
N ASP A 617 4.02 0.18 -10.99
CA ASP A 617 4.36 -1.25 -11.17
C ASP A 617 3.43 -2.25 -10.47
N SER A 618 2.43 -1.74 -9.74
CA SER A 618 1.50 -2.59 -8.99
C SER A 618 0.21 -2.82 -9.77
N VAL A 619 -0.65 -1.80 -9.88
CA VAL A 619 -1.94 -1.92 -10.58
C VAL A 619 -1.76 -2.25 -12.07
N THR A 620 -0.66 -1.81 -12.68
CA THR A 620 -0.24 -2.12 -14.05
C THR A 620 0.10 -3.58 -14.27
N GLY A 621 0.44 -4.31 -13.20
CA GLY A 621 0.86 -5.69 -13.26
C GLY A 621 2.28 -5.89 -13.82
N THR A 622 3.13 -4.87 -13.75
CA THR A 622 4.48 -4.87 -14.31
C THR A 622 5.59 -5.14 -13.28
N ALA A 623 5.25 -5.44 -12.02
CA ALA A 623 6.19 -5.97 -11.05
C ALA A 623 6.46 -7.48 -11.23
N ARG A 624 7.57 -7.93 -10.65
CA ARG A 624 7.91 -9.36 -10.53
C ARG A 624 6.83 -10.15 -9.82
N GLN A 625 6.80 -11.46 -10.06
CA GLN A 625 5.76 -12.33 -9.51
C GLN A 625 5.74 -12.36 -7.98
N ASP A 626 6.92 -12.36 -7.34
CA ASP A 626 7.08 -12.36 -5.88
C ASP A 626 6.65 -11.03 -5.26
N VAL A 627 6.97 -9.90 -5.90
CA VAL A 627 6.50 -8.55 -5.51
C VAL A 627 4.98 -8.44 -5.67
N THR A 628 4.42 -8.99 -6.74
CA THR A 628 2.95 -9.07 -6.92
C THR A 628 2.29 -9.85 -5.78
N TYR A 629 2.90 -10.95 -5.31
CA TYR A 629 2.40 -11.68 -4.15
C TYR A 629 2.46 -10.87 -2.85
N ASP A 630 3.49 -10.03 -2.65
CA ASP A 630 3.54 -9.10 -1.51
C ASP A 630 2.41 -8.06 -1.59
N TYR A 631 2.16 -7.47 -2.77
CA TYR A 631 1.03 -6.56 -2.97
C TYR A 631 -0.30 -7.23 -2.65
N GLN A 632 -0.55 -8.43 -3.18
CA GLN A 632 -1.76 -9.21 -2.90
C GLN A 632 -1.90 -9.53 -1.41
N GLN A 633 -0.81 -9.91 -0.74
CA GLN A 633 -0.83 -10.19 0.69
C GLN A 633 -1.18 -8.95 1.53
N ARG A 634 -0.60 -7.79 1.21
CA ARG A 634 -0.89 -6.53 1.90
C ARG A 634 -2.32 -6.08 1.66
N LEU A 635 -2.79 -6.17 0.42
CA LEU A 635 -4.15 -5.82 0.04
C LEU A 635 -5.15 -6.74 0.75
N HIS A 636 -4.91 -8.05 0.77
CA HIS A 636 -5.74 -9.01 1.51
C HIS A 636 -5.76 -8.72 3.02
N LYS A 637 -4.63 -8.32 3.62
CA LYS A 637 -4.58 -7.86 5.01
C LYS A 637 -5.49 -6.64 5.23
N GLY A 638 -5.48 -5.68 4.31
CA GLY A 638 -6.39 -4.53 4.32
C GLY A 638 -7.86 -4.94 4.22
N MET A 639 -8.19 -5.84 3.29
CA MET A 639 -9.55 -6.40 3.16
C MET A 639 -10.00 -7.12 4.44
N SER A 640 -9.11 -7.86 5.09
CA SER A 640 -9.40 -8.53 6.37
C SER A 640 -9.69 -7.54 7.51
N GLN A 641 -9.09 -6.34 7.48
CA GLN A 641 -9.43 -5.29 8.44
C GLN A 641 -10.87 -4.77 8.23
N ALA A 642 -11.34 -4.68 6.99
CA ALA A 642 -12.71 -4.27 6.70
C ALA A 642 -13.75 -5.24 7.30
N GLN A 643 -13.50 -6.54 7.28
CA GLN A 643 -14.35 -7.52 7.98
C GLN A 643 -14.45 -7.23 9.48
N THR A 644 -13.34 -6.83 10.11
CA THR A 644 -13.30 -6.43 11.53
C THR A 644 -14.13 -5.17 11.77
N LEU A 645 -14.05 -4.19 10.87
CA LEU A 645 -14.84 -2.96 10.95
C LEU A 645 -16.33 -3.22 10.78
N ILE A 646 -16.74 -4.10 9.86
CA ILE A 646 -18.13 -4.54 9.70
C ILE A 646 -18.64 -5.20 10.99
N SER A 647 -17.84 -6.11 11.58
CA SER A 647 -18.15 -6.80 12.83
C SER A 647 -18.42 -5.83 13.99
N ASN A 648 -17.54 -4.84 14.15
CA ASN A 648 -17.63 -3.84 15.21
C ASN A 648 -18.77 -2.84 14.95
N TYR A 649 -18.99 -2.44 13.71
CA TYR A 649 -20.11 -1.59 13.32
C TYR A 649 -21.46 -2.25 13.63
N LEU A 650 -21.66 -3.51 13.22
CA LEU A 650 -22.90 -4.21 13.52
C LEU A 650 -23.13 -4.39 15.02
N GLY A 651 -22.07 -4.70 15.78
CA GLY A 651 -22.15 -4.76 17.23
C GLY A 651 -22.50 -3.42 17.89
N ARG A 652 -22.02 -2.31 17.33
CA ARG A 652 -22.38 -0.94 17.72
C ARG A 652 -23.85 -0.63 17.43
N VAL A 653 -24.33 -0.92 16.22
CA VAL A 653 -25.74 -0.72 15.84
C VAL A 653 -26.65 -1.55 16.74
N GLN A 654 -26.29 -2.79 17.02
CA GLN A 654 -27.05 -3.67 17.90
C GLN A 654 -27.10 -3.17 19.36
N SER A 655 -25.97 -2.68 19.88
CA SER A 655 -25.87 -2.23 21.27
C SER A 655 -26.48 -0.84 21.48
N GLY A 656 -26.70 -0.08 20.41
CA GLY A 656 -27.17 1.30 20.43
C GLY A 656 -26.03 2.33 20.57
N PRO A 657 -26.30 3.60 20.25
CA PRO A 657 -25.30 4.67 20.17
C PRO A 657 -24.67 5.02 21.53
N ASN A 658 -25.39 4.78 22.64
CA ASN A 658 -24.95 5.12 24.00
C ASN A 658 -24.22 3.96 24.72
N ALA A 659 -24.01 2.82 24.06
CA ALA A 659 -23.34 1.70 24.70
C ALA A 659 -21.86 2.03 24.99
N THR A 660 -21.42 1.83 26.24
CA THR A 660 -20.03 2.09 26.66
C THR A 660 -19.06 1.00 26.23
N ASN A 661 -19.55 -0.25 26.08
CA ASN A 661 -18.82 -1.39 25.54
C ASN A 661 -19.71 -2.11 24.51
N PRO A 662 -19.83 -1.59 23.27
CA PRO A 662 -20.53 -2.30 22.22
C PRO A 662 -19.81 -3.63 21.98
N GLY A 663 -20.54 -4.74 22.04
CA GLY A 663 -19.99 -6.05 21.65
C GLY A 663 -19.62 -6.07 20.17
N ASN A 664 -19.09 -7.19 19.68
CA ASN A 664 -18.89 -7.41 18.25
C ASN A 664 -19.86 -8.49 17.73
N VAL A 665 -20.23 -8.39 16.45
CA VAL A 665 -21.02 -9.42 15.76
C VAL A 665 -20.07 -10.22 14.89
N SER A 666 -19.92 -11.51 15.16
CA SER A 666 -19.04 -12.37 14.38
C SER A 666 -19.58 -12.53 12.95
N VAL A 667 -18.87 -11.93 11.99
CA VAL A 667 -19.20 -11.98 10.57
C VAL A 667 -18.05 -12.56 9.75
N SER A 668 -18.41 -13.16 8.62
CA SER A 668 -17.47 -13.62 7.60
C SER A 668 -17.76 -12.97 6.26
N LEU A 669 -16.71 -12.53 5.55
CA LEU A 669 -16.80 -12.18 4.14
C LEU A 669 -16.33 -13.37 3.29
N CYS A 670 -17.06 -13.68 2.22
CA CYS A 670 -16.71 -14.75 1.29
C CYS A 670 -16.05 -14.19 0.03
N TYR A 671 -14.72 -13.98 0.09
CA TYR A 671 -13.95 -13.41 -1.03
C TYR A 671 -13.94 -14.28 -2.29
N LEU A 672 -14.23 -15.59 -2.16
CA LEU A 672 -14.32 -16.54 -3.27
C LEU A 672 -15.76 -16.79 -3.73
N ALA A 673 -16.72 -15.92 -3.37
CA ALA A 673 -18.11 -16.07 -3.79
C ALA A 673 -18.28 -16.01 -5.32
N ASN A 674 -17.41 -15.28 -6.01
CA ASN A 674 -17.33 -15.27 -7.48
C ASN A 674 -16.84 -16.63 -8.05
N GLU A 675 -16.03 -17.39 -7.31
CA GLU A 675 -15.64 -18.77 -7.63
C GLU A 675 -16.68 -19.81 -7.17
N THR A 676 -17.87 -19.37 -6.76
CA THR A 676 -18.93 -20.24 -6.24
C THR A 676 -18.50 -20.99 -4.96
N VAL A 677 -17.69 -20.35 -4.12
CA VAL A 677 -17.21 -20.89 -2.84
C VAL A 677 -17.49 -19.91 -1.70
N CYS A 678 -18.11 -20.40 -0.62
CA CYS A 678 -18.27 -19.63 0.61
C CYS A 678 -18.16 -20.54 1.84
N GLU A 679 -16.95 -20.58 2.42
CA GLU A 679 -16.64 -21.49 3.54
C GLU A 679 -17.50 -21.26 4.78
N ALA A 680 -17.98 -20.03 4.98
CA ALA A 680 -18.77 -19.64 6.14
C ALA A 680 -20.10 -20.40 6.28
N ILE A 681 -20.64 -20.92 5.16
CA ILE A 681 -21.97 -21.55 5.08
C ILE A 681 -21.92 -23.01 4.60
N VAL A 682 -20.73 -23.60 4.48
CA VAL A 682 -20.58 -25.03 4.18
C VAL A 682 -21.18 -25.84 5.34
N ASN A 683 -22.10 -26.76 5.03
CA ASN A 683 -22.82 -27.59 6.01
C ASN A 683 -23.60 -26.80 7.07
N VAL A 684 -24.05 -25.58 6.75
CA VAL A 684 -24.86 -24.75 7.66
C VAL A 684 -26.33 -24.79 7.21
N ALA A 685 -27.21 -25.26 8.09
CA ALA A 685 -28.64 -25.41 7.79
C ALA A 685 -29.43 -24.10 7.81
N SER A 686 -28.99 -23.14 8.62
CA SER A 686 -29.59 -21.80 8.72
C SER A 686 -28.50 -20.78 9.03
N PHE A 687 -28.58 -19.62 8.38
CA PHE A 687 -27.68 -18.49 8.56
C PHE A 687 -28.39 -17.18 8.20
N GLN A 688 -27.73 -16.06 8.50
CA GLN A 688 -28.17 -14.74 8.08
C GLN A 688 -27.13 -14.09 7.19
N ILE A 689 -27.60 -13.28 6.24
CA ILE A 689 -26.76 -12.40 5.45
C ILE A 689 -27.15 -10.95 5.73
N THR A 690 -26.16 -10.09 5.91
CA THR A 690 -26.36 -8.64 5.97
C THR A 690 -25.74 -8.02 4.73
N VAL A 691 -26.57 -7.34 3.94
CA VAL A 691 -26.16 -6.78 2.64
C VAL A 691 -26.05 -5.27 2.78
N PHE A 692 -24.85 -4.75 2.55
CA PHE A 692 -24.52 -3.33 2.70
C PHE A 692 -24.55 -2.60 1.35
N ASN A 693 -25.09 -1.39 1.36
CA ASN A 693 -25.09 -0.46 0.24
C ASN A 693 -24.28 0.79 0.61
N THR A 694 -23.26 1.10 -0.18
CA THR A 694 -22.42 2.30 0.03
C THR A 694 -22.88 3.51 -0.78
N ARG A 695 -23.87 3.34 -1.67
CA ARG A 695 -24.41 4.44 -2.49
C ARG A 695 -25.45 5.23 -1.71
N ALA A 696 -25.68 6.46 -2.16
CA ALA A 696 -26.64 7.37 -1.57
C ALA A 696 -28.09 7.21 -2.12
N GLN A 697 -28.31 6.20 -2.97
CA GLN A 697 -29.62 5.81 -3.51
C GLN A 697 -30.00 4.41 -3.02
N TRP A 698 -31.28 4.05 -3.13
CA TRP A 698 -31.75 2.69 -2.87
C TRP A 698 -31.09 1.68 -3.80
N ALA A 699 -30.70 0.53 -3.25
CA ALA A 699 -30.22 -0.61 -4.01
C ALA A 699 -31.31 -1.68 -4.10
N ASN A 700 -32.09 -1.64 -5.17
CA ASN A 700 -33.09 -2.66 -5.49
C ASN A 700 -32.51 -3.58 -6.56
N GLU A 701 -31.89 -4.67 -6.11
CA GLU A 701 -31.03 -5.49 -6.97
C GLU A 701 -31.09 -6.98 -6.60
N THR A 702 -30.84 -7.84 -7.57
CA THR A 702 -30.59 -9.27 -7.39
C THR A 702 -29.13 -9.50 -7.05
N ILE A 703 -28.86 -10.14 -5.92
CA ILE A 703 -27.53 -10.63 -5.52
C ILE A 703 -27.43 -12.14 -5.74
N ARG A 704 -26.21 -12.63 -5.99
CA ARG A 704 -25.89 -14.05 -6.16
C ARG A 704 -24.97 -14.50 -5.03
N ILE A 705 -25.33 -15.60 -4.35
CA ILE A 705 -24.46 -16.24 -3.36
C ILE A 705 -24.27 -17.74 -3.65
N PRO A 706 -23.09 -18.33 -3.36
CA PRO A 706 -22.91 -19.78 -3.39
C PRO A 706 -23.84 -20.46 -2.38
N TYR A 707 -24.40 -21.64 -2.70
CA TYR A 707 -25.35 -22.32 -1.83
C TYR A 707 -25.23 -23.86 -1.86
N TYR A 708 -25.33 -24.49 -0.69
CA TYR A 708 -24.96 -25.90 -0.50
C TYR A 708 -26.16 -26.85 -0.26
N SER A 709 -27.39 -26.33 -0.30
CA SER A 709 -28.59 -27.15 -0.14
C SER A 709 -29.46 -27.10 -1.40
N SER A 710 -30.17 -28.19 -1.68
CA SER A 710 -31.16 -28.25 -2.76
C SER A 710 -32.47 -27.55 -2.43
N ARG A 711 -32.59 -26.94 -1.24
CA ARG A 711 -33.75 -26.21 -0.75
C ARG A 711 -33.30 -24.95 -0.03
N ALA A 712 -33.97 -23.84 -0.27
CA ALA A 712 -33.68 -22.56 0.37
C ALA A 712 -34.99 -21.85 0.70
N ASN A 713 -35.17 -21.39 1.92
CA ASN A 713 -36.17 -20.41 2.31
C ASN A 713 -35.44 -19.10 2.58
N VAL A 714 -35.94 -17.98 2.06
CA VAL A 714 -35.34 -16.66 2.24
C VAL A 714 -36.39 -15.72 2.79
N LYS A 715 -36.11 -15.17 3.98
CA LYS A 715 -36.99 -14.22 4.68
C LYS A 715 -36.27 -12.88 4.83
N GLY A 716 -37.01 -11.80 4.57
CA GLY A 716 -36.57 -10.44 4.85
C GLY A 716 -36.51 -10.14 6.34
N SER A 717 -36.07 -8.93 6.68
CA SER A 717 -35.96 -8.44 8.06
C SER A 717 -37.27 -8.42 8.84
N ASN A 718 -38.40 -8.28 8.13
CA ASN A 718 -39.77 -8.33 8.66
C ASN A 718 -40.35 -9.75 8.75
N GLY A 719 -39.56 -10.78 8.40
CA GLY A 719 -39.99 -12.18 8.38
C GLY A 719 -40.78 -12.60 7.14
N THR A 720 -41.03 -11.70 6.16
CA THR A 720 -41.76 -12.04 4.93
C THR A 720 -40.87 -12.79 3.95
N ALA A 721 -41.45 -13.71 3.18
CA ALA A 721 -40.73 -14.40 2.11
C ALA A 721 -40.25 -13.40 1.04
N VAL A 722 -39.06 -13.65 0.49
CA VAL A 722 -38.42 -12.83 -0.54
C VAL A 722 -38.27 -13.66 -1.81
N THR A 723 -38.51 -13.04 -2.97
CA THR A 723 -38.34 -13.68 -4.28
C THR A 723 -36.90 -14.15 -4.46
N LYS A 724 -36.75 -15.40 -4.94
CA LYS A 724 -35.46 -16.06 -5.10
C LYS A 724 -35.49 -17.03 -6.29
N ASP A 725 -34.33 -17.25 -6.90
CA ASP A 725 -34.09 -18.42 -7.76
C ASP A 725 -33.02 -19.30 -7.12
N LEU A 726 -33.25 -20.62 -7.12
CA LEU A 726 -32.27 -21.61 -6.72
C LEU A 726 -31.81 -22.39 -7.95
N LEU A 727 -30.63 -22.05 -8.45
CA LEU A 727 -30.10 -22.56 -9.71
C LEU A 727 -28.97 -23.55 -9.45
N ARG A 728 -28.81 -24.56 -10.31
CA ARG A 728 -27.61 -25.40 -10.26
C ARG A 728 -26.39 -24.59 -10.70
N SER A 729 -25.28 -24.71 -9.99
CA SER A 729 -24.04 -24.01 -10.35
C SER A 729 -23.52 -24.44 -11.72
N PHE A 730 -22.92 -23.52 -12.47
CA PHE A 730 -22.27 -23.88 -13.72
C PHE A 730 -21.04 -24.75 -13.44
N ASN A 731 -20.92 -25.91 -14.09
CA ASN A 731 -19.79 -26.81 -13.91
C ASN A 731 -18.55 -26.31 -14.68
N ILE A 732 -17.74 -25.48 -14.04
CA ILE A 732 -16.50 -24.93 -14.60
C ILE A 732 -15.34 -25.80 -14.11
N THR A 733 -14.90 -26.76 -14.92
CA THR A 733 -13.93 -27.80 -14.51
C THR A 733 -12.60 -27.22 -14.03
N THR A 734 -12.17 -26.10 -14.59
CA THR A 734 -10.93 -25.39 -14.25
C THR A 734 -10.96 -24.64 -12.91
N MET A 735 -12.15 -24.49 -12.31
CA MET A 735 -12.36 -23.79 -11.03
C MET A 735 -12.90 -24.71 -9.92
N LEU A 736 -13.10 -26.00 -10.19
CA LEU A 736 -13.64 -26.92 -9.20
C LEU A 736 -12.70 -27.04 -7.99
N SER A 737 -13.30 -26.98 -6.81
CA SER A 737 -12.63 -27.18 -5.53
C SER A 737 -13.48 -28.09 -4.63
N ARG A 738 -12.89 -28.62 -3.55
CA ARG A 738 -13.61 -29.47 -2.58
C ARG A 738 -14.86 -28.80 -2.00
N ASN A 739 -14.84 -27.46 -1.90
CA ASN A 739 -15.91 -26.66 -1.32
C ASN A 739 -16.74 -25.93 -2.41
N TYR A 740 -16.67 -26.34 -3.68
CA TYR A 740 -17.48 -25.75 -4.74
C TYR A 740 -18.97 -25.97 -4.44
N ALA A 741 -19.77 -24.90 -4.43
CA ALA A 741 -21.18 -25.01 -4.09
C ALA A 741 -21.96 -25.63 -5.27
N PRO A 742 -22.81 -26.65 -5.03
CA PRO A 742 -23.60 -27.28 -6.09
C PRO A 742 -24.73 -26.39 -6.63
N TYR A 743 -25.12 -25.36 -5.87
CA TYR A 743 -26.16 -24.42 -6.24
C TYR A 743 -25.72 -22.96 -6.08
N GLU A 744 -26.44 -22.08 -6.77
CA GLU A 744 -26.33 -20.63 -6.69
C GLU A 744 -27.70 -20.08 -6.31
N LEU A 745 -27.75 -19.29 -5.24
CA LEU A 745 -28.98 -18.67 -4.76
C LEU A 745 -28.99 -17.21 -5.19
N HIS A 746 -29.96 -16.85 -6.02
CA HIS A 746 -30.22 -15.48 -6.44
C HIS A 746 -31.35 -14.92 -5.59
N ILE A 747 -31.15 -13.73 -5.02
CA ILE A 747 -32.08 -13.12 -4.06
C ILE A 747 -32.36 -11.69 -4.48
N ALA A 748 -33.64 -11.33 -4.60
CA ALA A 748 -34.04 -9.94 -4.79
C ALA A 748 -33.90 -9.17 -3.47
N VAL A 749 -32.95 -8.25 -3.39
CA VAL A 749 -32.68 -7.45 -2.19
C VAL A 749 -33.08 -5.98 -2.39
N GLN A 750 -33.46 -5.35 -1.28
CA GLN A 750 -33.79 -3.94 -1.18
C GLN A 750 -32.99 -3.37 -0.01
N ILE A 751 -32.05 -2.49 -0.31
CA ILE A 751 -31.10 -1.97 0.67
C ILE A 751 -31.20 -0.44 0.66
N PRO A 752 -31.42 0.19 1.82
CA PRO A 752 -31.55 1.63 1.91
C PRO A 752 -30.24 2.36 1.55
N PRO A 753 -30.32 3.67 1.26
CA PRO A 753 -29.15 4.54 1.05
C PRO A 753 -28.15 4.49 2.21
N LEU A 754 -26.86 4.33 1.87
CA LEU A 754 -25.73 4.27 2.81
C LEU A 754 -26.04 3.40 4.04
N GLY A 755 -26.48 2.16 3.81
CA GLY A 755 -27.17 1.37 4.81
C GLY A 755 -27.03 -0.13 4.61
N PHE A 756 -27.85 -0.91 5.32
CA PHE A 756 -27.90 -2.36 5.16
C PHE A 756 -29.29 -2.93 5.42
N THR A 757 -29.54 -4.13 4.88
CA THR A 757 -30.70 -4.98 5.19
C THR A 757 -30.22 -6.40 5.48
N THR A 758 -30.79 -7.04 6.51
CA THR A 758 -30.49 -8.41 6.90
C THR A 758 -31.57 -9.38 6.44
N TYR A 759 -31.15 -10.52 5.89
CA TYR A 759 -32.01 -11.60 5.40
C TYR A 759 -31.66 -12.90 6.13
N THR A 760 -32.69 -13.69 6.46
CA THR A 760 -32.53 -15.02 7.05
C THR A 760 -32.72 -16.09 5.98
N ILE A 761 -31.79 -17.05 5.94
CA ILE A 761 -31.79 -18.15 4.99
C ILE A 761 -31.77 -19.47 5.77
N ASP A 762 -32.67 -20.38 5.42
CA ASP A 762 -32.75 -21.71 6.02
C ASP A 762 -33.15 -22.79 5.00
N ASN A 763 -32.93 -24.06 5.34
CA ASN A 763 -33.28 -25.20 4.48
C ASN A 763 -34.51 -25.99 4.98
N SER A 764 -35.37 -25.38 5.80
CA SER A 764 -36.54 -26.01 6.41
C SER A 764 -37.71 -26.21 5.42
N MET A 765 -38.59 -27.19 5.71
CA MET A 765 -39.76 -27.49 4.89
C MET A 765 -40.94 -26.59 5.29
N SER A 766 -41.35 -25.63 4.47
CA SER A 766 -42.54 -24.82 4.76
C SER A 766 -43.62 -24.76 3.67
N SER A 767 -43.43 -25.35 2.49
CA SER A 767 -44.44 -25.37 1.40
C SER A 767 -43.92 -26.22 0.22
N PRO A 768 -44.77 -26.67 -0.73
CA PRO A 768 -44.31 -27.48 -1.86
C PRO A 768 -43.54 -26.57 -2.84
N GLU A 769 -42.24 -26.40 -2.61
CA GLU A 769 -41.37 -25.69 -3.56
C GLU A 769 -40.78 -26.65 -4.59
N THR A 770 -40.77 -26.15 -5.82
CA THR A 770 -40.22 -26.70 -7.05
C THR A 770 -38.79 -27.20 -6.87
N GLU A 771 -38.45 -28.36 -7.47
CA GLU A 771 -37.06 -28.81 -7.57
C GLU A 771 -36.17 -27.68 -8.14
N PRO A 772 -34.86 -27.61 -7.78
CA PRO A 772 -33.92 -26.68 -8.39
C PRO A 772 -34.06 -26.74 -9.91
N GLU A 773 -34.23 -25.58 -10.56
CA GLU A 773 -34.42 -25.53 -12.00
C GLU A 773 -33.27 -26.27 -12.69
N LYS A 774 -33.63 -27.35 -13.39
CA LYS A 774 -32.67 -28.15 -14.13
C LYS A 774 -32.32 -27.35 -15.39
N PRO A 775 -31.03 -27.10 -15.66
CA PRO A 775 -30.62 -26.47 -16.90
C PRO A 775 -31.16 -27.30 -18.08
N VAL A 776 -31.82 -26.64 -19.02
CA VAL A 776 -32.30 -27.30 -20.24
C VAL A 776 -31.11 -27.42 -21.18
N THR A 777 -30.65 -28.65 -21.40
CA THR A 777 -29.51 -28.98 -22.28
C THR A 777 -29.93 -29.44 -23.68
N SER A 778 -31.23 -29.62 -23.91
CA SER A 778 -31.81 -29.96 -25.20
C SER A 778 -33.06 -29.10 -25.41
N VAL A 779 -32.90 -27.99 -26.11
CA VAL A 779 -34.05 -27.23 -26.61
C VAL A 779 -34.28 -27.73 -28.03
N ASP A 780 -35.40 -28.41 -28.30
CA ASP A 780 -35.83 -28.82 -29.65
C ASP A 780 -36.22 -27.60 -30.54
N ALA A 781 -35.78 -26.39 -30.19
CA ALA A 781 -36.12 -25.15 -30.87
C ALA A 781 -35.01 -24.73 -31.82
N THR A 782 -35.41 -24.19 -32.97
CA THR A 782 -34.52 -23.59 -33.97
C THR A 782 -33.81 -22.32 -33.46
N SER A 783 -34.24 -21.75 -32.33
CA SER A 783 -33.61 -20.60 -31.65
C SER A 783 -33.97 -20.57 -30.17
N VAL A 784 -33.06 -20.06 -29.32
CA VAL A 784 -33.33 -19.80 -27.89
C VAL A 784 -33.56 -18.31 -27.69
N VAL A 785 -34.51 -17.95 -26.85
CA VAL A 785 -34.88 -16.56 -26.57
C VAL A 785 -34.78 -16.30 -25.08
N MET A 786 -34.08 -15.22 -24.70
CA MET A 786 -34.14 -14.66 -23.35
C MET A 786 -34.79 -13.28 -23.39
N GLU A 787 -35.66 -12.98 -22.43
CA GLU A 787 -36.46 -11.75 -22.49
C GLU A 787 -36.75 -11.18 -21.10
N ASN A 788 -36.59 -9.85 -20.95
CA ASN A 788 -37.03 -9.09 -19.78
C ASN A 788 -37.90 -7.90 -20.23
N GLN A 789 -38.22 -6.97 -19.32
CA GLN A 789 -39.05 -5.81 -19.65
C GLN A 789 -38.40 -4.81 -20.63
N TYR A 790 -37.08 -4.83 -20.79
CA TYR A 790 -36.33 -3.86 -21.58
C TYR A 790 -35.91 -4.39 -22.96
N PHE A 791 -35.51 -5.65 -23.06
CA PHE A 791 -35.02 -6.22 -24.32
C PHE A 791 -35.22 -7.74 -24.41
N LYS A 792 -35.12 -8.23 -25.65
CA LYS A 792 -35.17 -9.65 -26.02
C LYS A 792 -33.87 -10.03 -26.75
N LEU A 793 -33.20 -11.07 -26.27
CA LEU A 793 -31.99 -11.64 -26.83
C LEU A 793 -32.34 -12.93 -27.58
N ILE A 794 -31.84 -13.07 -28.81
CA ILE A 794 -32.11 -14.24 -29.66
C ILE A 794 -30.79 -14.94 -29.99
N PHE A 795 -30.75 -16.23 -29.70
CA PHE A 795 -29.62 -17.12 -29.95
C PHE A 795 -29.96 -18.04 -31.13
N ASP A 796 -28.98 -18.27 -32.00
CA ASP A 796 -29.11 -19.17 -33.15
C ASP A 796 -29.09 -20.65 -32.73
N GLU A 797 -29.15 -21.57 -33.71
CA GLU A 797 -29.04 -23.02 -33.49
C GLU A 797 -27.68 -23.47 -32.93
N ASN A 798 -26.68 -22.58 -32.95
CA ASN A 798 -25.36 -22.79 -32.35
C ASN A 798 -25.24 -22.16 -30.96
N TYR A 799 -26.35 -21.65 -30.41
CA TYR A 799 -26.44 -20.99 -29.12
C TYR A 799 -25.60 -19.71 -29.03
N VAL A 800 -25.28 -19.09 -30.16
CA VAL A 800 -24.57 -17.81 -30.24
C VAL A 800 -25.59 -16.68 -30.29
N LEU A 801 -25.37 -15.62 -29.52
CA LEU A 801 -26.20 -14.41 -29.59
C LEU A 801 -26.07 -13.81 -31.00
N THR A 802 -27.20 -13.54 -31.66
CA THR A 802 -27.21 -12.97 -33.01
C THR A 802 -28.09 -11.73 -33.12
N GLN A 803 -29.14 -11.61 -32.29
CA GLN A 803 -30.04 -10.46 -32.32
C GLN A 803 -30.32 -9.92 -30.92
N TYR A 804 -30.44 -8.59 -30.85
CA TYR A 804 -30.86 -7.82 -29.69
C TYR A 804 -32.06 -6.97 -30.09
N PHE A 805 -33.21 -7.21 -29.49
CA PHE A 805 -34.40 -6.39 -29.71
C PHE A 805 -34.61 -5.44 -28.53
N ASP A 806 -34.39 -4.15 -28.77
CA ASP A 806 -34.69 -3.05 -27.85
C ASP A 806 -36.20 -2.83 -27.85
N LYS A 807 -36.87 -3.17 -26.74
CA LYS A 807 -38.32 -2.99 -26.62
C LYS A 807 -38.71 -1.55 -26.38
N VAL A 808 -37.81 -0.74 -25.83
CA VAL A 808 -38.05 0.68 -25.54
C VAL A 808 -38.03 1.47 -26.84
N ALA A 809 -37.01 1.24 -27.68
CA ALA A 809 -36.92 1.85 -29.00
C ALA A 809 -37.75 1.14 -30.07
N ASN A 810 -38.28 -0.06 -29.77
CA ASN A 810 -38.95 -0.96 -30.71
C ASN A 810 -38.08 -1.24 -31.95
N LYS A 811 -36.79 -1.53 -31.72
CA LYS A 811 -35.77 -1.69 -32.76
C LYS A 811 -35.02 -3.00 -32.60
N MET A 812 -34.84 -3.72 -33.70
CA MET A 812 -34.00 -4.92 -33.77
C MET A 812 -32.59 -4.52 -34.21
N HIS A 813 -31.59 -5.03 -33.50
CA HIS A 813 -30.17 -4.87 -33.78
C HIS A 813 -29.53 -6.23 -34.00
N SER A 814 -28.58 -6.32 -34.93
CA SER A 814 -27.65 -7.44 -34.93
C SER A 814 -26.67 -7.25 -33.77
N LEU A 815 -26.44 -8.33 -33.01
CA LEU A 815 -25.46 -8.33 -31.93
C LEU A 815 -24.86 -9.73 -31.81
N THR A 816 -23.56 -9.84 -32.00
CA THR A 816 -22.81 -11.09 -31.84
C THR A 816 -21.63 -10.85 -30.90
N GLN A 817 -21.32 -11.84 -30.06
CA GLN A 817 -20.07 -11.88 -29.29
C GLN A 817 -19.26 -13.10 -29.70
N GLN A 818 -17.95 -12.92 -29.85
CA GLN A 818 -17.01 -14.00 -30.18
C GLN A 818 -15.69 -13.84 -29.42
N PHE A 819 -14.99 -14.96 -29.20
CA PHE A 819 -13.65 -14.97 -28.65
C PHE A 819 -12.59 -15.26 -29.73
N SER A 820 -11.47 -14.57 -29.63
CA SER A 820 -10.26 -14.82 -30.42
C SER A 820 -9.04 -14.72 -29.51
N TYR A 821 -7.86 -15.07 -30.00
CA TYR A 821 -6.60 -14.67 -29.38
C TYR A 821 -5.57 -14.27 -30.42
N TYR A 822 -4.72 -13.31 -30.05
CA TYR A 822 -3.52 -12.98 -30.79
C TYR A 822 -2.37 -13.90 -30.36
N ILE A 823 -1.52 -14.25 -31.33
CA ILE A 823 -0.23 -14.85 -31.04
C ILE A 823 0.76 -13.71 -30.77
N GLY A 824 1.36 -13.71 -29.58
CA GLY A 824 2.37 -12.72 -29.21
C GLY A 824 3.65 -12.88 -30.04
N MET A 825 4.35 -11.79 -30.31
CA MET A 825 5.70 -11.84 -30.86
C MET A 825 6.64 -12.46 -29.82
N ASP A 826 7.12 -13.67 -30.12
CA ASP A 826 8.01 -14.48 -29.29
C ASP A 826 9.43 -14.40 -29.85
N CYS A 827 10.21 -13.44 -29.37
CA CYS A 827 11.59 -13.23 -29.82
C CYS A 827 12.57 -13.09 -28.66
N SER A 828 13.77 -13.63 -28.84
CA SER A 828 14.90 -13.49 -27.91
C SER A 828 15.90 -12.50 -28.49
N GLY A 829 15.87 -11.25 -28.03
CA GLY A 829 16.77 -10.19 -28.50
C GLY A 829 17.13 -9.20 -27.41
N SER A 830 18.16 -8.40 -27.66
CA SER A 830 18.53 -7.26 -26.82
C SER A 830 17.52 -6.11 -27.00
N SER A 831 17.26 -5.33 -25.94
CA SER A 831 16.45 -4.09 -26.01
C SER A 831 16.97 -3.06 -27.01
N SER A 832 18.19 -3.22 -27.52
CA SER A 832 18.81 -2.35 -28.51
C SER A 832 18.40 -2.64 -29.97
N ASP A 833 17.84 -3.83 -30.25
CA ASP A 833 17.34 -4.17 -31.59
C ASP A 833 15.81 -4.09 -31.61
N ASN A 834 15.29 -2.98 -32.15
CA ASN A 834 13.86 -2.73 -32.21
C ASN A 834 13.08 -3.78 -33.01
N THR A 835 13.74 -4.56 -33.89
CA THR A 835 13.06 -5.62 -34.65
C THR A 835 12.73 -6.82 -33.77
N LEU A 836 13.48 -7.02 -32.67
CA LEU A 836 13.37 -8.14 -31.73
C LEU A 836 12.57 -7.80 -30.47
N GLN A 837 11.62 -6.85 -30.53
CA GLN A 837 10.74 -6.55 -29.40
C GLN A 837 9.72 -7.67 -29.15
N ALA A 838 9.74 -8.29 -27.98
CA ALA A 838 8.74 -9.30 -27.61
C ALA A 838 7.46 -8.65 -27.04
N SER A 839 6.35 -9.38 -27.08
CA SER A 839 5.23 -9.11 -26.17
C SER A 839 5.61 -9.50 -24.75
N GLY A 840 5.28 -8.67 -23.77
CA GLY A 840 5.60 -8.92 -22.36
C GLY A 840 4.62 -8.23 -21.40
N ALA A 841 5.05 -8.01 -20.16
CA ALA A 841 4.20 -7.41 -19.14
C ALA A 841 3.76 -5.98 -19.50
N TYR A 842 4.61 -5.21 -20.19
CA TYR A 842 4.36 -3.85 -20.65
C TYR A 842 3.83 -3.83 -22.08
N ALA A 843 4.59 -4.43 -23.00
CA ALA A 843 4.32 -4.34 -24.44
C ALA A 843 3.26 -5.33 -24.89
N PHE A 844 2.39 -4.84 -25.77
CA PHE A 844 1.51 -5.67 -26.59
C PHE A 844 2.00 -5.58 -28.03
N ARG A 845 2.53 -6.68 -28.55
CA ARG A 845 3.06 -6.79 -29.92
C ARG A 845 2.61 -8.12 -30.54
N PRO A 846 1.40 -8.20 -31.11
CA PRO A 846 0.95 -9.41 -31.78
C PRO A 846 1.79 -9.65 -33.05
N ASN A 847 2.02 -10.90 -33.42
CA ASN A 847 2.82 -11.25 -34.61
C ASN A 847 2.05 -11.13 -35.94
N GLY A 848 0.85 -10.55 -35.91
CA GLY A 848 -0.08 -10.47 -37.05
C GLY A 848 -1.08 -11.62 -37.16
N SER A 849 -0.92 -12.70 -36.38
CA SER A 849 -1.84 -13.84 -36.38
C SER A 849 -2.95 -13.67 -35.33
N GLU A 850 -4.20 -13.68 -35.78
CA GLU A 850 -5.40 -13.79 -34.94
C GLU A 850 -6.05 -15.16 -35.17
N ILE A 851 -6.37 -15.87 -34.09
CA ILE A 851 -7.04 -17.17 -34.15
C ILE A 851 -8.40 -17.08 -33.47
N ALA A 852 -9.47 -17.34 -34.22
CA ALA A 852 -10.82 -17.43 -33.67
C ALA A 852 -11.00 -18.75 -32.89
N ILE A 853 -11.68 -18.68 -31.74
CA ILE A 853 -11.94 -19.86 -30.90
C ILE A 853 -13.13 -20.69 -31.42
N GLY A 854 -13.99 -20.10 -32.25
CA GLY A 854 -15.13 -20.78 -32.87
C GLY A 854 -16.42 -20.71 -32.05
N LYS A 855 -17.26 -21.73 -32.18
CA LYS A 855 -18.60 -21.83 -31.54
C LYS A 855 -18.51 -22.54 -30.18
N PRO A 856 -19.51 -22.39 -29.29
CA PRO A 856 -19.58 -23.15 -28.04
C PRO A 856 -19.55 -24.67 -28.30
N THR A 857 -18.72 -25.39 -27.54
CA THR A 857 -18.65 -26.87 -27.57
C THR A 857 -19.67 -27.52 -26.64
N ALA A 858 -20.13 -26.78 -25.62
CA ALA A 858 -21.25 -27.18 -24.76
C ALA A 858 -22.01 -25.92 -24.31
N HIS A 859 -23.29 -26.10 -23.97
CA HIS A 859 -24.17 -25.02 -23.56
C HIS A 859 -25.22 -25.51 -22.56
N ALA A 860 -25.86 -24.57 -21.87
CA ALA A 860 -27.04 -24.83 -21.06
C ALA A 860 -27.89 -23.57 -20.94
N PHE A 861 -29.20 -23.70 -21.09
CA PHE A 861 -30.15 -22.63 -20.85
C PHE A 861 -30.77 -22.75 -19.46
N VAL A 862 -30.83 -21.65 -18.73
CA VAL A 862 -31.47 -21.55 -17.41
C VAL A 862 -32.53 -20.44 -17.46
N ASN A 863 -33.74 -20.75 -17.00
CA ASN A 863 -34.90 -19.88 -17.13
C ASN A 863 -35.55 -19.60 -15.77
N GLY A 864 -34.84 -18.85 -14.92
CA GLY A 864 -35.32 -18.46 -13.60
C GLY A 864 -36.24 -17.24 -13.63
N THR A 865 -36.86 -16.97 -12.48
CA THR A 865 -37.79 -15.85 -12.31
C THR A 865 -37.06 -14.52 -12.20
N LEU A 866 -35.93 -14.47 -11.47
CA LEU A 866 -35.09 -13.30 -11.32
C LEU A 866 -34.05 -13.20 -12.44
N VAL A 867 -33.51 -14.33 -12.88
CA VAL A 867 -32.43 -14.39 -13.88
C VAL A 867 -32.66 -15.46 -14.95
N GLN A 868 -32.37 -15.12 -16.20
CA GLN A 868 -32.21 -16.06 -17.30
C GLN A 868 -30.74 -16.09 -17.71
N GLU A 869 -30.22 -17.28 -18.03
CA GLU A 869 -28.82 -17.46 -18.39
C GLU A 869 -28.64 -18.35 -19.62
N MET A 870 -27.83 -17.88 -20.56
CA MET A 870 -27.19 -18.74 -21.56
C MET A 870 -25.76 -19.02 -21.10
N ARG A 871 -25.50 -20.26 -20.71
CA ARG A 871 -24.18 -20.72 -20.26
C ARG A 871 -23.48 -21.42 -21.42
N GLN A 872 -22.28 -21.01 -21.75
CA GLN A 872 -21.50 -21.50 -22.89
C GLN A 872 -20.12 -21.95 -22.43
N GLN A 873 -19.63 -23.03 -23.02
CA GLN A 873 -18.27 -23.53 -22.85
C GLN A 873 -17.60 -23.59 -24.23
N TYR A 874 -16.38 -23.08 -24.32
CA TYR A 874 -15.55 -23.11 -25.52
C TYR A 874 -14.27 -23.90 -25.24
N GLY A 875 -14.27 -25.17 -25.63
CA GLY A 875 -13.20 -26.10 -25.25
C GLY A 875 -13.11 -26.28 -23.74
N ASP A 876 -11.91 -26.55 -23.21
CA ASP A 876 -11.71 -26.87 -21.79
C ASP A 876 -11.19 -25.70 -20.94
N TRP A 877 -11.12 -24.49 -21.50
CA TRP A 877 -10.43 -23.35 -20.87
C TRP A 877 -11.14 -22.00 -21.00
N ILE A 878 -12.29 -21.93 -21.68
CA ILE A 878 -13.13 -20.73 -21.75
C ILE A 878 -14.56 -21.08 -21.39
N TYR A 879 -15.12 -20.33 -20.45
CA TYR A 879 -16.52 -20.42 -20.05
C TYR A 879 -17.14 -19.03 -20.07
N GLN A 880 -18.40 -18.95 -20.46
CA GLN A 880 -19.16 -17.71 -20.52
C GLN A 880 -20.56 -17.92 -19.97
N THR A 881 -21.11 -16.90 -19.31
CA THR A 881 -22.52 -16.84 -18.94
C THR A 881 -23.06 -15.49 -19.37
N ILE A 882 -23.97 -15.53 -20.35
CA ILE A 882 -24.74 -14.36 -20.80
C ILE A 882 -25.99 -14.34 -19.93
N ARG A 883 -26.07 -13.37 -19.02
CA ARG A 883 -27.14 -13.29 -18.03
C ARG A 883 -28.03 -12.09 -18.29
N LEU A 884 -29.32 -12.37 -18.27
CA LEU A 884 -30.40 -11.39 -18.32
C LEU A 884 -31.11 -11.36 -16.96
N ARG A 885 -31.10 -10.20 -16.30
CA ARG A 885 -31.81 -10.01 -15.04
C ARG A 885 -33.14 -9.29 -15.27
N SER A 886 -34.13 -9.62 -14.46
CA SER A 886 -35.44 -8.96 -14.45
C SER A 886 -35.38 -7.48 -14.02
N ASP A 887 -34.40 -7.14 -13.17
CA ASP A 887 -34.22 -5.83 -12.55
C ASP A 887 -33.14 -4.95 -13.21
N ALA A 888 -32.57 -5.38 -14.34
CA ALA A 888 -31.46 -4.70 -15.00
C ALA A 888 -31.77 -4.32 -16.45
N ASN A 889 -31.39 -3.10 -16.84
CA ASN A 889 -31.44 -2.62 -18.21
C ASN A 889 -30.06 -2.73 -18.90
N TYR A 890 -29.41 -3.89 -18.77
CA TYR A 890 -28.13 -4.22 -19.41
C TYR A 890 -27.94 -5.74 -19.45
N VAL A 891 -27.11 -6.23 -20.37
CA VAL A 891 -26.75 -7.66 -20.48
C VAL A 891 -25.43 -7.90 -19.75
N GLU A 892 -25.38 -8.91 -18.88
CA GLU A 892 -24.12 -9.31 -18.23
C GLU A 892 -23.44 -10.41 -19.05
N PHE A 893 -22.16 -10.25 -19.33
CA PHE A 893 -21.30 -11.26 -19.94
C PHE A 893 -20.21 -11.65 -18.94
N ASP A 894 -20.50 -12.64 -18.11
CA ASP A 894 -19.50 -13.24 -17.23
C ASP A 894 -18.60 -14.17 -18.04
N TRP A 895 -17.29 -14.09 -17.82
CA TRP A 895 -16.31 -14.92 -18.51
C TRP A 895 -15.32 -15.53 -17.52
N VAL A 896 -14.83 -16.72 -17.86
CA VAL A 896 -13.72 -17.40 -17.19
C VAL A 896 -12.73 -17.83 -18.26
N ILE A 897 -11.51 -17.31 -18.19
CA ILE A 897 -10.42 -17.61 -19.13
C ILE A 897 -9.28 -18.30 -18.38
N GLY A 898 -8.97 -19.51 -18.81
CA GLY A 898 -7.76 -20.23 -18.45
C GLY A 898 -8.00 -21.61 -17.79
N PRO A 899 -6.92 -22.39 -17.56
CA PRO A 899 -5.53 -22.02 -17.84
C PRO A 899 -5.29 -21.87 -19.35
N ILE A 900 -4.69 -20.75 -19.77
CA ILE A 900 -4.44 -20.50 -21.20
C ILE A 900 -3.53 -21.62 -21.73
N PRO A 901 -3.96 -22.42 -22.73
CA PRO A 901 -3.21 -23.56 -23.22
C PRO A 901 -1.85 -23.14 -23.76
N THR A 902 -0.79 -23.81 -23.29
CA THR A 902 0.58 -23.43 -23.64
C THR A 902 1.04 -24.06 -24.95
N GLY A 903 0.55 -25.27 -25.29
CA GLY A 903 1.06 -26.02 -26.45
C GLY A 903 2.59 -26.07 -26.42
N ALA A 904 3.22 -25.67 -27.53
CA ALA A 904 4.68 -25.50 -27.67
C ALA A 904 5.25 -24.21 -27.01
N GLN A 905 4.67 -23.75 -25.89
CA GLN A 905 5.00 -22.47 -25.23
C GLN A 905 4.85 -21.24 -26.14
N VAL A 906 3.74 -21.19 -26.88
CA VAL A 906 3.39 -20.04 -27.73
C VAL A 906 2.60 -19.03 -26.92
N SER A 907 3.06 -17.77 -26.88
CA SER A 907 2.40 -16.66 -26.19
C SER A 907 1.01 -16.38 -26.77
N LYS A 908 0.01 -16.22 -25.90
CA LYS A 908 -1.40 -16.00 -26.30
C LYS A 908 -2.04 -14.87 -25.51
N GLU A 909 -2.80 -14.06 -26.23
CA GLU A 909 -3.46 -12.86 -25.73
C GLU A 909 -4.94 -12.90 -26.12
N VAL A 910 -5.81 -13.20 -25.16
CA VAL A 910 -7.20 -13.60 -25.38
C VAL A 910 -8.10 -12.38 -25.37
N ILE A 911 -8.88 -12.21 -26.44
CA ILE A 911 -9.81 -11.10 -26.63
C ILE A 911 -11.26 -11.58 -26.69
N THR A 912 -12.17 -10.70 -26.31
CA THR A 912 -13.59 -10.78 -26.65
C THR A 912 -13.95 -9.66 -27.61
N ARG A 913 -14.79 -9.96 -28.60
CA ARG A 913 -15.26 -8.99 -29.59
C ARG A 913 -16.78 -8.97 -29.65
N TYR A 914 -17.36 -7.80 -29.43
CA TYR A 914 -18.78 -7.49 -29.62
C TYR A 914 -18.96 -6.85 -30.99
N ILE A 915 -19.87 -7.37 -31.80
CA ILE A 915 -20.13 -6.96 -33.17
C ILE A 915 -21.59 -6.54 -33.26
N SER A 916 -21.85 -5.34 -33.76
CA SER A 916 -23.20 -4.76 -33.86
C SER A 916 -23.51 -4.28 -35.28
N ASP A 917 -24.67 -3.64 -35.48
CA ASP A 917 -25.05 -2.93 -36.70
C ASP A 917 -24.66 -1.44 -36.70
N ILE A 918 -24.00 -0.95 -35.64
CA ILE A 918 -23.65 0.47 -35.49
C ILE A 918 -22.52 0.85 -36.46
N ALA A 919 -22.76 1.82 -37.33
CA ALA A 919 -21.75 2.38 -38.22
C ALA A 919 -21.04 3.59 -37.59
N ASN A 920 -19.99 3.34 -36.81
CA ASN A 920 -19.23 4.35 -36.08
C ASN A 920 -18.04 4.94 -36.86
N ASN A 921 -17.76 4.49 -38.09
CA ASN A 921 -16.70 5.03 -38.96
C ASN A 921 -15.32 5.08 -38.28
N ASP A 922 -14.96 4.00 -37.56
CA ASP A 922 -13.71 3.86 -36.79
C ASP A 922 -13.49 4.94 -35.70
N ILE A 923 -14.56 5.61 -35.27
CA ILE A 923 -14.57 6.53 -34.13
C ILE A 923 -15.19 5.81 -32.92
N PHE A 924 -14.56 5.94 -31.76
CA PHE A 924 -15.04 5.32 -30.53
C PHE A 924 -14.64 6.15 -29.33
N TYR A 925 -15.10 5.78 -28.14
CA TYR A 925 -14.79 6.52 -26.92
C TYR A 925 -14.37 5.58 -25.80
N THR A 926 -13.33 5.94 -25.05
CA THR A 926 -12.89 5.22 -23.86
C THR A 926 -12.88 6.15 -22.66
N ASP A 927 -13.08 5.61 -21.46
CA ASP A 927 -12.92 6.44 -20.26
C ASP A 927 -11.45 6.89 -20.05
N SER A 928 -11.28 8.02 -19.38
CA SER A 928 -10.01 8.49 -18.82
C SER A 928 -10.08 8.31 -17.31
N THR A 929 -9.33 7.33 -16.79
CA THR A 929 -9.23 7.01 -15.35
C THR A 929 -10.61 6.79 -14.69
N GLY A 930 -11.58 6.29 -15.45
CA GLY A 930 -12.94 5.98 -15.01
C GLY A 930 -13.95 7.15 -15.05
N ARG A 931 -13.57 8.35 -15.54
CA ARG A 931 -14.45 9.54 -15.54
C ARG A 931 -14.72 10.09 -16.94
N GLN A 932 -13.92 11.04 -17.43
CA GLN A 932 -14.12 11.69 -18.74
C GLN A 932 -14.17 10.65 -19.88
N MET A 933 -15.06 10.83 -20.86
CA MET A 933 -15.06 10.04 -22.09
C MET A 933 -14.16 10.71 -23.13
N MET A 934 -13.17 9.97 -23.60
CA MET A 934 -12.17 10.43 -24.56
C MET A 934 -12.52 9.92 -25.95
N LYS A 935 -12.66 10.83 -26.91
CA LYS A 935 -12.84 10.48 -28.32
C LYS A 935 -11.56 9.88 -28.89
N ARG A 936 -11.68 8.69 -29.46
CA ARG A 936 -10.61 7.94 -30.14
C ARG A 936 -10.95 7.79 -31.61
N ARG A 937 -9.91 7.66 -32.43
CA ARG A 937 -10.04 7.33 -33.85
C ARG A 937 -8.96 6.32 -34.20
N ARG A 938 -9.33 5.26 -34.89
CA ARG A 938 -8.38 4.24 -35.34
C ARG A 938 -7.34 4.85 -36.30
N ASN A 939 -6.09 4.44 -36.15
CA ASN A 939 -4.94 4.83 -36.98
C ASN A 939 -4.74 6.35 -37.06
N PHE A 940 -4.89 7.05 -35.93
CA PHE A 940 -4.85 8.51 -35.88
C PHE A 940 -4.20 9.03 -34.60
N ALA A 941 -3.47 10.13 -34.71
CA ALA A 941 -3.00 10.95 -33.60
C ALA A 941 -3.26 12.43 -33.89
N ALA A 942 -3.65 13.20 -32.88
CA ALA A 942 -3.99 14.62 -33.06
C ALA A 942 -2.76 15.53 -33.11
N THR A 943 -1.67 15.16 -32.43
CA THR A 943 -0.51 16.04 -32.18
C THR A 943 0.73 15.72 -33.01
N TYR A 944 0.74 14.60 -33.73
CA TYR A 944 1.86 14.16 -34.56
C TYR A 944 1.38 13.38 -35.78
N GLN A 945 2.25 13.22 -36.78
CA GLN A 945 1.94 12.37 -37.93
C GLN A 945 1.99 10.91 -37.50
N TYR A 946 0.82 10.27 -37.44
CA TYR A 946 0.68 8.87 -37.06
C TYR A 946 1.30 7.94 -38.12
N SER A 947 2.02 6.93 -37.67
CA SER A 947 2.51 5.83 -38.51
C SER A 947 1.84 4.53 -38.06
N ASN A 948 1.39 3.72 -39.02
CA ASN A 948 0.62 2.51 -38.75
C ASN A 948 1.48 1.23 -38.77
N ASP A 949 2.68 1.30 -38.22
CA ASP A 949 3.63 0.17 -38.21
C ASP A 949 3.15 -0.99 -37.32
N GLU A 950 2.33 -0.71 -36.31
CA GLU A 950 1.70 -1.70 -35.41
C GLU A 950 0.16 -1.52 -35.44
N PRO A 951 -0.54 -2.07 -36.45
CA PRO A 951 -1.96 -1.77 -36.74
C PRO A 951 -2.96 -2.27 -35.69
N VAL A 952 -2.53 -3.17 -34.81
CA VAL A 952 -3.33 -3.66 -33.69
C VAL A 952 -2.98 -2.88 -32.43
N ALA A 953 -1.74 -3.00 -31.94
CA ALA A 953 -1.32 -2.46 -30.66
C ALA A 953 -1.44 -0.93 -30.56
N GLY A 954 -1.18 -0.19 -31.66
CA GLY A 954 -1.29 1.26 -31.69
C GLY A 954 -2.72 1.81 -31.53
N ASN A 955 -3.73 0.94 -31.58
CA ASN A 955 -5.14 1.30 -31.46
C ASN A 955 -5.78 0.88 -30.13
N TYR A 956 -5.03 0.23 -29.24
CA TYR A 956 -5.51 -0.16 -27.92
C TYR A 956 -5.32 0.96 -26.91
N TYR A 957 -6.37 1.20 -26.11
CA TYR A 957 -6.44 2.24 -25.09
C TYR A 957 -6.80 1.62 -23.74
N PRO A 958 -6.42 2.27 -22.63
CA PRO A 958 -6.82 1.80 -21.31
C PRO A 958 -8.32 2.00 -21.09
N LEU A 959 -8.95 0.96 -20.56
CA LEU A 959 -10.33 0.99 -20.07
C LEU A 959 -10.27 0.82 -18.55
N THR A 960 -10.62 1.87 -17.79
CA THR A 960 -10.73 1.71 -16.34
C THR A 960 -12.12 1.20 -15.96
N ASN A 961 -13.14 1.55 -16.75
CA ASN A 961 -14.49 1.04 -16.58
C ASN A 961 -15.38 0.98 -17.83
N ARG A 962 -15.08 1.63 -18.97
CA ARG A 962 -15.96 1.58 -20.15
C ARG A 962 -15.36 2.00 -21.49
N ILE A 963 -15.96 1.45 -22.55
CA ILE A 963 -15.78 1.81 -23.97
C ILE A 963 -17.14 1.91 -24.66
N CYS A 964 -17.30 2.82 -25.62
CA CYS A 964 -18.50 2.87 -26.45
C CYS A 964 -18.23 3.20 -27.92
N ILE A 965 -19.15 2.75 -28.78
CA ILE A 965 -19.31 3.16 -30.17
C ILE A 965 -20.74 3.65 -30.39
N ASN A 966 -20.93 4.61 -31.28
CA ASN A 966 -22.25 5.13 -31.59
C ASN A 966 -22.34 5.59 -33.04
N ASP A 967 -23.57 5.56 -33.57
CA ASP A 967 -23.97 6.25 -34.79
C ASP A 967 -24.80 7.50 -34.42
N ALA A 968 -25.62 8.01 -35.35
CA ALA A 968 -26.46 9.18 -35.12
C ALA A 968 -27.62 8.96 -34.13
N THR A 969 -28.00 7.71 -33.86
CA THR A 969 -29.21 7.34 -33.11
C THR A 969 -28.98 6.29 -32.03
N THR A 970 -28.00 5.40 -32.21
CA THR A 970 -27.79 4.21 -31.39
C THR A 970 -26.38 4.23 -30.81
N GLN A 971 -26.23 3.80 -29.56
CA GLN A 971 -24.94 3.62 -28.90
C GLN A 971 -24.84 2.21 -28.29
N MET A 972 -23.70 1.56 -28.49
CA MET A 972 -23.29 0.37 -27.75
C MET A 972 -22.20 0.76 -26.75
N THR A 973 -22.42 0.48 -25.47
CA THR A 973 -21.46 0.72 -24.38
C THR A 973 -21.17 -0.59 -23.68
N VAL A 974 -19.89 -0.89 -23.48
CA VAL A 974 -19.42 -2.04 -22.69
C VAL A 974 -18.69 -1.51 -21.47
N LEU A 975 -19.18 -1.85 -20.28
CA LEU A 975 -18.50 -1.56 -19.03
C LEU A 975 -17.73 -2.79 -18.53
N THR A 976 -16.56 -2.54 -17.96
CA THR A 976 -15.64 -3.55 -17.43
C THR A 976 -15.67 -3.55 -15.90
N ASP A 977 -15.45 -4.72 -15.28
CA ASP A 977 -15.40 -4.84 -13.80
C ASP A 977 -14.01 -4.56 -13.21
N ARG A 978 -13.02 -4.30 -14.08
CA ARG A 978 -11.62 -4.03 -13.77
C ARG A 978 -10.97 -3.23 -14.90
N ALA A 979 -9.72 -2.81 -14.68
CA ALA A 979 -8.92 -2.21 -15.72
C ALA A 979 -8.54 -3.25 -16.80
N GLU A 980 -8.73 -2.90 -18.07
CA GLU A 980 -8.48 -3.75 -19.23
C GLU A 980 -7.99 -2.91 -20.43
N SER A 981 -7.47 -3.57 -21.45
CA SER A 981 -7.10 -2.97 -22.73
C SER A 981 -8.25 -3.12 -23.72
N GLY A 982 -8.63 -2.06 -24.44
CA GLY A 982 -9.68 -2.16 -25.45
C GLY A 982 -9.52 -1.23 -26.65
N THR A 983 -10.19 -1.59 -27.73
CA THR A 983 -10.23 -0.86 -28.98
C THR A 983 -11.59 -1.04 -29.66
N ALA A 984 -11.83 -0.29 -30.73
CA ALA A 984 -12.99 -0.48 -31.57
C ALA A 984 -12.65 -0.20 -33.04
N GLY A 985 -13.17 -1.06 -33.92
CA GLY A 985 -13.25 -0.77 -35.35
C GLY A 985 -14.66 -0.32 -35.71
N ASN A 986 -14.93 -0.25 -37.01
CA ASN A 986 -16.30 -0.09 -37.47
C ASN A 986 -17.17 -1.26 -36.96
N SER A 987 -18.28 -0.93 -36.33
CA SER A 987 -19.29 -1.83 -35.77
C SER A 987 -18.81 -2.81 -34.70
N THR A 988 -17.59 -2.65 -34.19
CA THR A 988 -16.96 -3.63 -33.30
C THR A 988 -16.33 -2.98 -32.07
N ILE A 989 -16.53 -3.61 -30.91
CA ILE A 989 -15.77 -3.33 -29.69
C ILE A 989 -14.97 -4.58 -29.34
N GLU A 990 -13.68 -4.41 -29.10
CA GLU A 990 -12.74 -5.48 -28.76
C GLU A 990 -12.05 -5.18 -27.43
N ILE A 991 -11.98 -6.18 -26.55
CA ILE A 991 -11.39 -6.04 -25.22
C ILE A 991 -10.48 -7.23 -24.95
N LEU A 992 -9.25 -6.96 -24.50
CA LEU A 992 -8.25 -7.94 -24.13
C LEU A 992 -8.45 -8.38 -22.67
N LEU A 993 -8.77 -9.66 -22.47
CA LEU A 993 -9.23 -10.21 -21.19
C LEU A 993 -8.11 -10.83 -20.35
N HIS A 994 -7.21 -11.58 -21.01
CA HIS A 994 -6.14 -12.31 -20.32
C HIS A 994 -4.97 -12.58 -21.26
N ARG A 995 -3.76 -12.62 -20.68
CA ARG A 995 -2.50 -12.73 -21.42
C ARG A 995 -1.60 -13.73 -20.71
N ARG A 996 -0.96 -14.60 -21.49
CA ARG A 996 0.08 -15.49 -20.98
C ARG A 996 1.22 -15.56 -21.98
N LEU A 997 2.39 -15.11 -21.54
CA LEU A 997 3.54 -14.82 -22.38
C LEU A 997 4.77 -15.57 -21.87
N PHE A 998 5.68 -15.95 -22.76
CA PHE A 998 6.87 -16.74 -22.43
C PHE A 998 8.20 -15.99 -22.56
N TYR A 999 8.14 -14.71 -22.92
CA TYR A 999 9.31 -13.85 -23.08
C TYR A 999 9.17 -12.59 -22.21
N ASP A 1000 10.30 -12.06 -21.76
CA ASP A 1000 10.40 -10.72 -21.18
C ASP A 1000 10.47 -9.71 -22.34
N ASP A 1001 9.84 -8.56 -22.18
CA ASP A 1001 9.83 -7.48 -23.16
C ASP A 1001 11.03 -6.52 -23.02
N ASN A 1002 12.00 -6.84 -22.15
CA ASN A 1002 13.27 -6.16 -21.95
C ASN A 1002 13.18 -4.70 -21.50
N PHE A 1003 12.11 -4.34 -20.77
CA PHE A 1003 11.96 -3.02 -20.13
C PHE A 1003 12.42 -2.97 -18.67
N GLY A 1004 13.10 -4.02 -18.18
CA GLY A 1004 13.77 -4.04 -16.88
C GLY A 1004 13.15 -4.98 -15.84
N LEU A 1005 11.99 -5.59 -16.12
CA LEU A 1005 11.35 -6.56 -15.24
C LEU A 1005 12.18 -7.86 -15.11
N GLY A 1006 12.66 -8.36 -16.25
CA GLY A 1006 13.47 -9.58 -16.33
C GLY A 1006 12.67 -10.85 -16.02
N GLU A 1007 11.36 -10.84 -16.28
CA GLU A 1007 10.44 -11.97 -16.07
C GLU A 1007 9.30 -11.93 -17.11
N ALA A 1008 9.01 -13.08 -17.73
CA ALA A 1008 7.85 -13.21 -18.61
C ALA A 1008 6.53 -13.16 -17.81
N LEU A 1009 5.45 -12.67 -18.43
CA LEU A 1009 4.10 -12.70 -17.85
C LEU A 1009 3.49 -14.12 -17.95
N ASN A 1010 3.97 -15.02 -17.09
CA ASN A 1010 3.55 -16.43 -17.04
C ASN A 1010 3.02 -16.80 -15.64
N GLU A 1011 1.88 -16.22 -15.26
CA GLU A 1011 1.29 -16.43 -13.93
C GLU A 1011 0.94 -17.91 -13.72
N PRO A 1012 1.50 -18.60 -12.70
CA PRO A 1012 1.47 -20.06 -12.62
C PRO A 1012 0.11 -20.64 -12.20
N GLY A 1013 -0.78 -19.86 -11.59
CA GLY A 1013 -2.01 -20.39 -10.98
C GLY A 1013 -1.75 -21.29 -9.75
N LYS A 1014 -2.80 -21.90 -9.18
CA LYS A 1014 -2.68 -22.75 -7.97
C LYS A 1014 -1.99 -24.09 -8.23
N ASP A 1015 -2.16 -24.64 -9.43
CA ASP A 1015 -1.67 -25.98 -9.83
C ASP A 1015 -0.43 -25.92 -10.74
N GLY A 1016 0.11 -24.72 -11.00
CA GLY A 1016 1.26 -24.50 -11.88
C GLY A 1016 0.93 -24.55 -13.37
N LYS A 1017 -0.32 -24.82 -13.77
CA LYS A 1017 -0.69 -24.96 -15.19
C LYS A 1017 -1.00 -23.63 -15.87
N GLY A 1018 -1.08 -22.52 -15.12
CA GLY A 1018 -1.47 -21.21 -15.60
C GLY A 1018 -2.65 -20.64 -14.83
N LEU A 1019 -2.66 -19.33 -14.60
CA LEU A 1019 -3.73 -18.66 -13.87
C LEU A 1019 -5.06 -18.68 -14.64
N VAL A 1020 -6.13 -19.06 -13.94
CA VAL A 1020 -7.52 -18.93 -14.38
C VAL A 1020 -8.06 -17.60 -13.87
N VAL A 1021 -8.69 -16.82 -14.74
CA VAL A 1021 -9.22 -15.50 -14.41
C VAL A 1021 -10.71 -15.46 -14.71
N ARG A 1022 -11.48 -14.92 -13.78
CA ARG A 1022 -12.92 -14.64 -13.94
C ARG A 1022 -13.17 -13.14 -13.91
N GLY A 1023 -14.02 -12.66 -14.80
CA GLY A 1023 -14.50 -11.27 -14.84
C GLY A 1023 -15.86 -11.15 -15.50
N SER A 1024 -16.32 -9.90 -15.65
CA SER A 1024 -17.66 -9.59 -16.14
C SER A 1024 -17.64 -8.31 -16.97
N HIS A 1025 -18.34 -8.34 -18.10
CA HIS A 1025 -18.70 -7.15 -18.86
C HIS A 1025 -20.20 -6.86 -18.77
N TYR A 1026 -20.56 -5.59 -18.90
CA TYR A 1026 -21.95 -5.13 -18.87
C TYR A 1026 -22.24 -4.34 -20.13
N LEU A 1027 -23.08 -4.89 -21.00
CA LEU A 1027 -23.39 -4.32 -22.31
C LEU A 1027 -24.73 -3.59 -22.29
N ILE A 1028 -24.72 -2.36 -22.79
CA ILE A 1028 -25.88 -1.53 -23.06
C ILE A 1028 -25.91 -1.25 -24.56
N LEU A 1029 -27.06 -1.45 -25.19
CA LEU A 1029 -27.30 -1.15 -26.60
C LEU A 1029 -28.68 -0.50 -26.71
N GLY A 1030 -28.75 0.72 -27.24
CA GLY A 1030 -30.02 1.44 -27.38
C GLY A 1030 -29.83 2.89 -27.81
N ASP A 1031 -30.81 3.75 -27.51
CA ASP A 1031 -30.82 5.17 -27.88
C ASP A 1031 -29.58 5.92 -27.35
N MET A 1032 -28.85 6.55 -28.26
CA MET A 1032 -27.65 7.34 -27.98
C MET A 1032 -27.91 8.48 -26.98
N LYS A 1033 -29.05 9.17 -27.07
CA LYS A 1033 -29.40 10.28 -26.16
C LYS A 1033 -29.71 9.83 -24.73
N LYS A 1034 -30.00 8.55 -24.54
CA LYS A 1034 -30.30 7.96 -23.23
C LYS A 1034 -29.18 7.09 -22.70
N ALA A 1035 -28.17 6.78 -23.50
CA ALA A 1035 -27.09 5.89 -23.12
C ALA A 1035 -26.39 6.33 -21.82
N ALA A 1036 -26.08 7.63 -21.68
CA ALA A 1036 -25.43 8.17 -20.49
C ALA A 1036 -26.28 8.03 -19.22
N SER A 1037 -27.61 8.15 -19.35
CA SER A 1037 -28.54 7.95 -18.23
C SER A 1037 -28.47 6.53 -17.63
N ILE A 1038 -27.97 5.57 -18.41
CA ILE A 1038 -27.81 4.17 -18.00
C ILE A 1038 -26.36 3.88 -17.58
N HIS A 1039 -25.36 4.21 -18.42
CA HIS A 1039 -23.98 3.79 -18.16
C HIS A 1039 -23.28 4.60 -17.06
N ARG A 1040 -23.67 5.85 -16.79
CA ARG A 1040 -23.06 6.65 -15.71
C ARG A 1040 -23.42 6.11 -14.33
N PRO A 1041 -24.71 5.91 -13.97
CA PRO A 1041 -25.07 5.28 -12.69
C PRO A 1041 -24.60 3.83 -12.60
N LEU A 1042 -24.59 3.09 -13.72
CA LEU A 1042 -24.11 1.71 -13.73
C LEU A 1042 -22.63 1.63 -13.34
N ALA A 1043 -21.76 2.52 -13.83
CA ALA A 1043 -20.36 2.50 -13.42
C ALA A 1043 -20.16 2.75 -11.92
N VAL A 1044 -20.93 3.67 -11.33
CA VAL A 1044 -20.95 3.88 -9.88
C VAL A 1044 -21.40 2.61 -9.17
N LYS A 1045 -22.49 1.98 -9.64
CA LYS A 1045 -23.01 0.71 -9.13
C LYS A 1045 -21.97 -0.43 -9.20
N LEU A 1046 -21.21 -0.52 -10.29
CA LEU A 1046 -20.20 -1.57 -10.46
C LEU A 1046 -18.99 -1.38 -9.56
N PHE A 1047 -18.61 -0.13 -9.26
CA PHE A 1047 -17.57 0.18 -8.28
C PHE A 1047 -18.06 -0.05 -6.84
N HIS A 1048 -19.31 0.33 -6.56
CA HIS A 1048 -19.95 0.26 -5.25
C HIS A 1048 -20.92 -0.93 -5.13
N LYS A 1049 -20.52 -2.11 -5.64
CA LYS A 1049 -21.33 -3.33 -5.56
C LYS A 1049 -21.71 -3.64 -4.10
N PRO A 1050 -22.96 -4.12 -3.84
CA PRO A 1050 -23.37 -4.48 -2.50
C PRO A 1050 -22.43 -5.51 -1.85
N VAL A 1051 -22.05 -5.27 -0.59
CA VAL A 1051 -21.16 -6.17 0.16
C VAL A 1051 -22.00 -7.10 1.04
N VAL A 1052 -21.78 -8.41 0.93
CA VAL A 1052 -22.53 -9.43 1.68
C VAL A 1052 -21.69 -9.96 2.83
N ALA A 1053 -22.18 -9.79 4.07
CA ALA A 1053 -21.58 -10.35 5.28
C ALA A 1053 -22.41 -11.51 5.83
N PHE A 1054 -21.77 -12.64 6.11
CA PHE A 1054 -22.43 -13.87 6.56
C PHE A 1054 -22.31 -14.04 8.08
N THR A 1055 -23.42 -14.44 8.72
CA THR A 1055 -23.48 -14.71 10.17
C THR A 1055 -24.15 -16.05 10.45
N LYS A 1056 -23.60 -16.86 11.35
CA LYS A 1056 -24.16 -18.17 11.72
C LYS A 1056 -25.39 -18.03 12.62
N SER A 1057 -26.42 -18.87 12.41
CA SER A 1057 -27.62 -18.91 13.26
C SER A 1057 -27.31 -19.27 14.71
N GLY A 1058 -27.98 -18.61 15.66
CA GLY A 1058 -27.78 -18.77 17.11
C GLY A 1058 -26.88 -17.70 17.76
N THR A 1059 -26.28 -16.81 16.97
CA THR A 1059 -25.75 -15.53 17.49
C THR A 1059 -26.91 -14.58 17.76
N ASN A 1060 -26.81 -13.74 18.79
CA ASN A 1060 -27.83 -12.79 19.25
C ASN A 1060 -28.12 -11.68 18.19
N MET A 1061 -28.53 -12.02 16.97
CA MET A 1061 -28.82 -11.06 15.88
C MET A 1061 -30.30 -10.65 15.82
N GLN A 1062 -31.10 -10.94 16.86
CA GLN A 1062 -32.57 -10.83 16.82
C GLN A 1062 -33.12 -9.42 16.50
N ASN A 1063 -32.29 -8.36 16.44
CA ASN A 1063 -32.71 -6.98 16.22
C ASN A 1063 -32.03 -6.24 15.04
N LEU A 1064 -31.18 -6.90 14.23
CA LEU A 1064 -30.54 -6.25 13.07
C LEU A 1064 -31.44 -6.43 11.84
N GLY A 1065 -32.41 -5.53 11.66
CA GLY A 1065 -33.37 -5.59 10.55
C GLY A 1065 -32.91 -4.83 9.30
N GLN A 1066 -33.19 -3.54 9.27
CA GLN A 1066 -32.80 -2.62 8.20
C GLN A 1066 -32.32 -1.31 8.83
N TYR A 1067 -31.29 -0.69 8.24
CA TYR A 1067 -30.72 0.57 8.70
C TYR A 1067 -30.35 1.46 7.52
N SER A 1068 -30.76 2.72 7.56
CA SER A 1068 -30.36 3.76 6.59
C SER A 1068 -29.42 4.76 7.26
N GLY A 1069 -28.27 5.04 6.65
CA GLY A 1069 -27.36 6.09 7.11
C GLY A 1069 -27.83 7.49 6.72
N LEU A 1070 -28.71 7.58 5.71
CA LEU A 1070 -29.26 8.84 5.21
C LEU A 1070 -30.76 8.96 5.52
N THR A 1071 -31.22 10.18 5.75
CA THR A 1071 -32.64 10.50 5.94
C THR A 1071 -33.41 10.63 4.62
N ALA A 1072 -32.70 10.82 3.51
CA ALA A 1072 -33.23 10.92 2.16
C ALA A 1072 -32.17 10.42 1.15
N GLU A 1073 -32.62 9.97 -0.01
CA GLU A 1073 -31.72 9.62 -1.11
C GLU A 1073 -31.17 10.87 -1.82
N LEU A 1074 -29.96 10.75 -2.39
CA LEU A 1074 -29.41 11.79 -3.25
C LEU A 1074 -29.91 11.64 -4.69
N PRO A 1075 -30.02 12.73 -5.46
CA PRO A 1075 -30.37 12.68 -6.88
C PRO A 1075 -29.46 11.73 -7.68
N ASP A 1076 -29.98 11.07 -8.72
CA ASP A 1076 -29.22 10.07 -9.51
C ASP A 1076 -27.94 10.62 -10.18
N ASN A 1077 -27.86 11.93 -10.38
CA ASN A 1077 -26.70 12.60 -10.95
C ASN A 1077 -25.64 12.98 -9.90
N VAL A 1078 -25.92 12.77 -8.60
CA VAL A 1078 -25.00 13.02 -7.48
C VAL A 1078 -24.59 11.71 -6.81
N HIS A 1079 -23.27 11.55 -6.64
CA HIS A 1079 -22.71 10.45 -5.86
C HIS A 1079 -21.98 10.95 -4.61
N LEU A 1080 -22.14 10.24 -3.50
CA LEU A 1080 -21.35 10.42 -2.29
C LEU A 1080 -20.03 9.66 -2.45
N LEU A 1081 -19.04 10.34 -3.03
CA LEU A 1081 -17.75 9.78 -3.40
C LEU A 1081 -16.89 9.37 -2.19
N THR A 1082 -16.91 10.14 -1.11
CA THR A 1082 -16.14 9.84 0.11
C THR A 1082 -16.93 10.27 1.34
N LEU A 1083 -16.93 9.43 2.37
CA LEU A 1083 -17.34 9.77 3.73
C LEU A 1083 -16.35 9.12 4.71
N GLU A 1084 -15.50 9.93 5.35
CA GLU A 1084 -14.38 9.43 6.15
C GLU A 1084 -14.16 10.25 7.42
N SER A 1085 -13.76 9.61 8.53
CA SER A 1085 -13.30 10.33 9.72
C SER A 1085 -12.07 11.18 9.39
N TRP A 1086 -12.08 12.46 9.76
CA TRP A 1086 -11.03 13.40 9.36
C TRP A 1086 -10.19 13.89 10.54
N THR A 1087 -10.83 14.50 11.53
CA THR A 1087 -10.21 14.83 12.83
C THR A 1087 -11.01 14.18 13.96
N ASN A 1088 -10.63 14.43 15.22
CA ASN A 1088 -11.37 13.90 16.37
C ASN A 1088 -12.87 14.27 16.33
N ASN A 1089 -13.21 15.45 15.81
CA ASN A 1089 -14.58 15.98 15.78
C ASN A 1089 -15.04 16.39 14.37
N SER A 1090 -14.40 15.89 13.31
CA SER A 1090 -14.81 16.22 11.93
C SER A 1090 -14.77 15.05 10.96
N VAL A 1091 -15.57 15.16 9.91
CA VAL A 1091 -15.73 14.17 8.84
C VAL A 1091 -15.38 14.82 7.51
N LEU A 1092 -14.65 14.10 6.67
CA LEU A 1092 -14.39 14.48 5.28
C LEU A 1092 -15.51 13.90 4.40
N MET A 1093 -16.16 14.76 3.63
CA MET A 1093 -17.19 14.40 2.67
C MET A 1093 -16.81 14.87 1.27
N ARG A 1094 -17.03 14.03 0.27
CA ARG A 1094 -16.96 14.43 -1.15
C ARG A 1094 -18.25 14.10 -1.86
N LEU A 1095 -18.79 15.09 -2.58
CA LEU A 1095 -19.90 14.91 -3.49
C LEU A 1095 -19.40 15.13 -4.91
N GLU A 1096 -19.88 14.32 -5.84
CA GLU A 1096 -19.55 14.48 -7.25
C GLU A 1096 -20.80 14.49 -8.15
N HIS A 1097 -20.69 15.19 -9.27
CA HIS A 1097 -21.60 15.06 -10.40
C HIS A 1097 -21.05 14.04 -11.40
N ILE A 1098 -21.81 12.98 -11.70
CA ILE A 1098 -21.28 11.82 -12.45
C ILE A 1098 -21.36 11.97 -13.98
N TYR A 1099 -22.11 12.94 -14.49
CA TYR A 1099 -22.29 13.22 -15.93
C TYR A 1099 -21.39 14.36 -16.42
N GLN A 1100 -21.01 14.29 -17.70
CA GLN A 1100 -20.48 15.42 -18.48
C GLN A 1100 -21.61 16.30 -19.01
N GLY A 1101 -21.35 17.59 -19.26
CA GLY A 1101 -22.37 18.63 -19.44
C GLY A 1101 -23.27 18.49 -20.67
N SER A 1102 -22.95 17.61 -21.61
CA SER A 1102 -23.72 17.40 -22.86
C SER A 1102 -24.14 15.94 -23.08
N GLU A 1103 -24.10 15.09 -22.05
CA GLU A 1103 -24.38 13.66 -22.22
C GLU A 1103 -25.85 13.27 -22.12
N ASP A 1104 -26.63 14.05 -21.38
CA ASP A 1104 -28.07 13.86 -21.19
C ASP A 1104 -28.73 15.21 -20.89
N ASP A 1105 -29.79 15.54 -21.64
CA ASP A 1105 -30.46 16.84 -21.58
C ASP A 1105 -30.99 17.21 -20.19
N GLN A 1106 -31.34 16.22 -19.35
CA GLN A 1106 -31.93 16.43 -18.03
C GLN A 1106 -30.95 16.15 -16.89
N LYS A 1107 -30.18 15.07 -16.99
CA LYS A 1107 -29.28 14.60 -15.91
C LYS A 1107 -27.93 15.32 -15.92
N SER A 1108 -27.57 16.00 -17.01
CA SER A 1108 -26.33 16.79 -17.14
C SER A 1108 -26.50 18.26 -16.74
N GLN A 1109 -27.51 18.56 -15.93
CA GLN A 1109 -27.79 19.91 -15.44
C GLN A 1109 -27.22 20.13 -14.04
N ASN A 1110 -26.97 21.40 -13.69
CA ASN A 1110 -26.57 21.75 -12.33
C ASN A 1110 -27.59 21.22 -11.30
N VAL A 1111 -27.09 20.66 -10.20
CA VAL A 1111 -27.91 20.09 -9.12
C VAL A 1111 -27.52 20.71 -7.80
N THR A 1112 -28.52 21.07 -6.99
CA THR A 1112 -28.30 21.63 -5.65
C THR A 1112 -28.71 20.60 -4.59
N VAL A 1113 -27.81 20.36 -3.64
CA VAL A 1113 -27.99 19.41 -2.54
C VAL A 1113 -27.81 20.13 -1.23
N ASP A 1114 -28.78 20.01 -0.33
CA ASP A 1114 -28.64 20.41 1.08
C ASP A 1114 -28.39 19.18 1.94
N PHE A 1115 -27.20 19.10 2.53
CA PHE A 1115 -26.78 17.96 3.35
C PHE A 1115 -26.90 18.23 4.86
N GLY A 1116 -27.46 19.36 5.29
CA GLY A 1116 -27.46 19.77 6.70
C GLY A 1116 -28.20 18.83 7.65
N LYS A 1117 -29.22 18.12 7.14
CA LYS A 1117 -29.97 17.08 7.86
C LYS A 1117 -29.91 15.71 7.18
N LEU A 1118 -29.00 15.53 6.22
CA LEU A 1118 -28.96 14.34 5.36
C LEU A 1118 -28.52 13.09 6.14
N PHE A 1119 -27.62 13.22 7.10
CA PHE A 1119 -27.08 12.10 7.86
C PHE A 1119 -27.90 11.81 9.12
N ALA A 1120 -28.28 10.55 9.30
CA ALA A 1120 -29.09 10.13 10.45
C ALA A 1120 -28.29 9.96 11.75
N SER A 1121 -26.96 9.80 11.65
CA SER A 1121 -26.10 9.39 12.77
C SER A 1121 -25.39 10.55 13.49
N PHE A 1122 -25.31 11.73 12.89
CA PHE A 1122 -24.60 12.89 13.45
C PHE A 1122 -25.17 14.21 12.94
N ASN A 1123 -24.95 15.28 13.71
CA ASN A 1123 -25.36 16.64 13.36
C ASN A 1123 -24.16 17.49 12.95
N ILE A 1124 -24.34 18.29 11.90
CA ILE A 1124 -23.31 19.19 11.35
C ILE A 1124 -23.43 20.56 12.04
N VAL A 1125 -22.32 21.06 12.58
CA VAL A 1125 -22.21 22.38 13.23
C VAL A 1125 -21.69 23.42 12.25
N SER A 1126 -20.66 23.07 11.47
CA SER A 1126 -20.09 23.98 10.47
C SER A 1126 -19.45 23.20 9.32
N VAL A 1127 -19.32 23.87 8.18
CA VAL A 1127 -18.77 23.31 6.94
C VAL A 1127 -17.59 24.16 6.48
N ASN A 1128 -16.46 23.51 6.21
CA ASN A 1128 -15.32 24.13 5.54
C ASN A 1128 -15.15 23.47 4.16
N GLU A 1129 -15.10 24.27 3.09
CA GLU A 1129 -14.81 23.74 1.75
C GLU A 1129 -13.31 23.64 1.51
N LEU A 1130 -12.87 22.48 1.05
CA LEU A 1130 -11.48 22.14 0.83
C LEU A 1130 -11.24 21.82 -0.65
N MET A 1131 -9.98 21.98 -1.08
CA MET A 1131 -9.52 21.44 -2.36
C MET A 1131 -9.60 19.90 -2.36
N LEU A 1132 -9.50 19.28 -3.54
CA LEU A 1132 -9.82 17.86 -3.72
C LEU A 1132 -9.05 16.90 -2.79
N ALA A 1133 -7.77 17.16 -2.54
CA ALA A 1133 -6.93 16.34 -1.63
C ALA A 1133 -7.09 16.68 -0.14
N ALA A 1134 -7.98 17.61 0.21
CA ALA A 1134 -8.31 18.02 1.57
C ALA A 1134 -7.15 18.60 2.41
N ASN A 1135 -6.02 18.96 1.79
CA ASN A 1135 -4.86 19.58 2.45
C ASN A 1135 -4.83 21.12 2.33
N ARG A 1136 -5.75 21.71 1.55
CA ARG A 1136 -5.84 23.15 1.29
C ARG A 1136 -7.30 23.58 1.35
N ASN A 1137 -7.54 24.81 1.82
CA ASN A 1137 -8.87 25.43 1.75
C ASN A 1137 -9.21 25.76 0.29
N ALA A 1138 -10.45 25.50 -0.13
CA ALA A 1138 -10.92 25.88 -1.47
C ALA A 1138 -11.15 27.40 -1.56
N THR A 1139 -11.63 27.99 -0.47
CA THR A 1139 -11.96 29.41 -0.36
C THR A 1139 -11.44 29.97 0.96
N THR A 1140 -11.24 31.29 1.02
CA THR A 1140 -10.85 31.99 2.25
C THR A 1140 -12.02 32.24 3.19
N SER A 1141 -13.25 32.18 2.70
CA SER A 1141 -14.49 32.39 3.46
C SER A 1141 -15.19 31.06 3.78
N LYS A 1142 -15.65 30.89 5.03
CA LYS A 1142 -16.52 29.76 5.39
C LYS A 1142 -17.84 29.82 4.61
N LEU A 1143 -18.35 28.66 4.21
CA LEU A 1143 -19.69 28.54 3.62
C LEU A 1143 -20.75 28.96 4.64
N SER A 1144 -21.72 29.77 4.21
CA SER A 1144 -22.80 30.30 5.06
C SER A 1144 -23.98 29.31 5.24
N GLY A 1145 -23.80 28.03 4.92
CA GLY A 1145 -24.84 27.00 5.00
C GLY A 1145 -24.37 25.64 4.48
N THR A 1146 -25.31 24.69 4.38
CA THR A 1146 -25.10 23.29 3.96
C THR A 1146 -25.64 22.97 2.56
N SER A 1147 -26.19 23.97 1.87
CA SER A 1147 -26.67 23.84 0.49
C SER A 1147 -25.55 24.15 -0.49
N VAL A 1148 -25.27 23.21 -1.41
CA VAL A 1148 -24.22 23.32 -2.41
C VAL A 1148 -24.73 22.92 -3.78
N THR A 1149 -24.36 23.70 -4.80
CA THR A 1149 -24.59 23.37 -6.20
C THR A 1149 -23.36 22.65 -6.77
N LEU A 1150 -23.61 21.58 -7.53
CA LEU A 1150 -22.64 20.83 -8.31
C LEU A 1150 -22.96 21.01 -9.79
N SER A 1151 -21.96 21.44 -10.55
CA SER A 1151 -22.00 21.41 -12.01
C SER A 1151 -21.52 20.06 -12.56
N PRO A 1152 -21.81 19.74 -13.83
CA PRO A 1152 -21.30 18.53 -14.48
C PRO A 1152 -19.81 18.30 -14.25
N MET A 1153 -19.43 17.05 -14.03
CA MET A 1153 -18.08 16.57 -13.67
C MET A 1153 -17.47 17.07 -12.35
N GLN A 1154 -18.10 18.03 -11.67
CA GLN A 1154 -17.52 18.67 -10.49
C GLN A 1154 -17.46 17.71 -9.30
N ILE A 1155 -16.31 17.69 -8.61
CA ILE A 1155 -16.17 17.12 -7.27
C ILE A 1155 -16.00 18.27 -6.29
N ARG A 1156 -16.79 18.31 -5.22
CA ARG A 1156 -16.61 19.27 -4.12
C ARG A 1156 -16.29 18.52 -2.83
N THR A 1157 -15.31 19.03 -2.09
CA THR A 1157 -14.76 18.41 -0.89
C THR A 1157 -15.03 19.28 0.33
N PHE A 1158 -15.56 18.69 1.39
CA PHE A 1158 -15.99 19.39 2.59
C PHE A 1158 -15.46 18.72 3.84
N GLU A 1159 -14.96 19.51 4.78
CA GLU A 1159 -14.83 19.11 6.17
C GLU A 1159 -16.10 19.52 6.92
N LEU A 1160 -16.78 18.53 7.48
CA LEU A 1160 -17.99 18.68 8.30
C LEU A 1160 -17.59 18.59 9.77
N VAL A 1161 -17.72 19.69 10.50
CA VAL A 1161 -17.48 19.72 11.95
C VAL A 1161 -18.73 19.25 12.68
N LEU A 1162 -18.58 18.29 13.58
CA LEU A 1162 -19.67 17.66 14.31
C LEU A 1162 -19.89 18.32 15.69
N ALA A 1163 -21.11 18.21 16.23
CA ALA A 1163 -21.40 18.62 17.59
C ALA A 1163 -20.72 17.67 18.61
N GLU A 1164 -20.16 18.21 19.69
CA GLU A 1164 -19.58 17.40 20.76
C GLU A 1164 -20.65 16.52 21.42
N GLN A 1165 -20.38 15.21 21.53
CA GLN A 1165 -21.21 14.30 22.31
C GLN A 1165 -21.02 14.62 23.81
N PRO A 1166 -22.10 14.78 24.61
CA PRO A 1166 -21.98 15.05 26.03
C PRO A 1166 -21.27 13.88 26.72
N THR A 1167 -20.03 14.09 27.14
CA THR A 1167 -19.34 13.13 27.99
C THR A 1167 -19.90 13.25 29.40
N ASN A 1168 -20.68 12.25 29.82
CA ASN A 1168 -21.00 12.04 31.23
C ASN A 1168 -19.71 11.70 31.99
N SER A 1169 -18.93 12.71 32.34
CA SER A 1169 -17.94 12.62 33.41
C SER A 1169 -18.59 13.13 34.69
N THR A 1170 -18.64 12.26 35.68
CA THR A 1170 -19.17 12.49 37.01
C THR A 1170 -18.50 13.70 37.66
N SER A 1171 -19.36 14.63 38.06
CA SER A 1171 -19.05 15.78 38.91
C SER A 1171 -18.23 15.40 40.14
N THR A 1172 -17.07 16.03 40.30
CA THR A 1172 -16.50 16.34 41.62
C THR A 1172 -16.31 17.85 41.73
N PRO A 1173 -16.51 18.45 42.91
CA PRO A 1173 -16.93 19.84 43.03
C PRO A 1173 -15.79 20.82 42.79
N THR A 1174 -16.14 21.91 42.12
CA THR A 1174 -15.36 23.12 41.89
C THR A 1174 -14.75 23.68 43.19
N LYS A 1175 -13.44 23.94 43.16
CA LYS A 1175 -12.79 24.96 44.01
C LYS A 1175 -12.75 26.27 43.20
N PRO A 1176 -12.99 27.44 43.82
CA PRO A 1176 -13.24 28.68 43.08
C PRO A 1176 -11.96 29.23 42.43
N PRO A 1177 -12.10 30.00 41.33
CA PRO A 1177 -10.95 30.59 40.64
C PRO A 1177 -10.33 31.68 41.51
N ILE A 1178 -9.03 31.55 41.77
CA ILE A 1178 -8.22 32.62 42.32
C ILE A 1178 -7.98 33.62 41.19
N GLN A 1179 -8.56 34.81 41.35
CA GLN A 1179 -8.31 35.97 40.49
C GLN A 1179 -6.81 36.33 40.52
N PRO A 1180 -6.16 36.57 39.37
CA PRO A 1180 -4.93 37.33 39.35
C PRO A 1180 -5.29 38.81 39.51
N THR A 1181 -5.03 39.34 40.70
CA THR A 1181 -4.98 40.77 40.98
C THR A 1181 -3.87 41.41 40.15
N SER A 1182 -4.25 42.37 39.32
CA SER A 1182 -3.35 43.41 38.82
C SER A 1182 -2.80 44.26 39.98
N PRO A 1183 -1.65 44.89 39.76
CA PRO A 1183 -1.55 46.32 40.02
C PRO A 1183 -1.18 47.04 38.73
N GLY A 1184 -2.02 48.00 38.35
CA GLY A 1184 -1.67 48.98 37.33
C GLY A 1184 -0.64 49.98 37.84
N PHE A 1185 0.16 50.50 36.92
CA PHE A 1185 0.62 51.88 37.02
C PHE A 1185 0.58 52.54 35.64
N SER A 1186 0.06 53.77 35.70
CA SER A 1186 -0.41 54.65 34.64
C SER A 1186 0.68 55.20 33.72
N GLU A 1187 0.25 55.55 32.50
CA GLU A 1187 0.85 56.49 31.56
C GLU A 1187 1.45 57.75 32.22
N ARG A 1188 2.58 58.23 31.67
CA ARG A 1188 2.84 59.66 31.41
C ARG A 1188 4.04 59.89 30.45
N LEU A 1189 3.71 60.56 29.34
CA LEU A 1189 4.51 61.48 28.49
C LEU A 1189 5.73 60.93 27.70
N LEU A 1190 5.67 60.85 26.36
CA LEU A 1190 5.80 61.90 25.32
C LEU A 1190 7.24 62.36 25.02
N LYS A 1191 7.55 62.38 23.71
CA LYS A 1191 8.74 62.89 22.98
C LYS A 1191 9.84 61.82 22.79
N LEU A 1192 10.35 61.47 21.61
CA LEU A 1192 10.48 62.20 20.34
C LEU A 1192 10.88 61.21 19.20
N ASN A 1193 10.39 61.44 17.97
CA ASN A 1193 10.95 61.13 16.65
C ASN A 1193 11.26 59.66 16.24
N VAL A 1194 10.53 59.10 15.26
CA VAL A 1194 10.82 59.20 13.80
C VAL A 1194 12.25 58.75 13.47
N ILE A 1195 12.34 57.53 12.91
CA ILE A 1195 13.39 56.88 12.09
C ILE A 1195 13.51 55.42 12.57
N SER A 1196 12.77 54.51 11.92
CA SER A 1196 13.11 53.06 11.79
C SER A 1196 12.14 52.29 10.88
N ALA A 1197 11.52 52.96 9.90
CA ALA A 1197 10.72 52.31 8.85
C ALA A 1197 11.49 52.10 7.53
N VAL A 1198 12.84 52.09 7.57
CA VAL A 1198 13.69 52.00 6.36
C VAL A 1198 14.80 50.92 6.45
N ILE A 1199 14.89 50.12 7.53
CA ILE A 1199 15.99 49.14 7.72
C ILE A 1199 15.52 47.68 7.61
N VAL A 1200 14.51 47.40 6.79
CA VAL A 1200 14.17 46.00 6.37
C VAL A 1200 14.05 45.87 4.84
N LEU A 1201 14.37 46.93 4.09
CA LEU A 1201 14.28 46.97 2.62
C LEU A 1201 15.64 47.22 1.93
N LEU A 1202 16.75 46.94 2.63
CA LEU A 1202 18.11 47.23 2.13
C LEU A 1202 19.18 46.17 2.51
N PHE A 1203 18.78 44.89 2.60
CA PHE A 1203 19.71 43.75 2.67
C PHE A 1203 19.40 42.68 1.59
N CYS A 1204 19.06 43.13 0.38
CA CYS A 1204 18.94 42.28 -0.82
C CYS A 1204 19.78 42.77 -2.02
N ILE A 1205 20.75 43.68 -1.80
CA ILE A 1205 21.68 44.09 -2.85
C ILE A 1205 23.07 44.17 -2.20
N LEU A 1206 24.01 43.41 -2.78
CA LEU A 1206 25.43 43.23 -2.40
C LEU A 1206 25.69 42.07 -1.42
N ASP A 1207 25.81 40.86 -1.97
CA ASP A 1207 27.11 40.18 -1.92
C ASP A 1207 27.32 39.41 -3.23
N LEU A 1208 28.50 39.67 -3.79
CA LEU A 1208 29.09 39.18 -5.04
C LEU A 1208 29.51 37.70 -4.96
#